data_AF-A0A8H4RAG3-F1
#
_entry.id   AF-A0A8H4RAG3-F1
#
_cell.length_a   1.000
_cell.length_b   1.000
_cell.length_c   1.000
_cell.angle_alpha   90.00
_cell.angle_beta   90.00
_cell.angle_gamma   90.00
#
_symmetry.space_group_name_H-M   'P 1'
#
loop_
_entity.id
_entity.type
_entity.pdbx_description
1 polymer ?
#
loop_
_entity_poly.entity_id
_entity_poly.type
_entity_poly.pdbx_seq_one_letter_code
_entity_poly.pdbx_strand_id
1 'polypeptide(L)'
;MQVNSEAYQYAFNAYVKYAWGYDELQPLTKTGTNDWYGWGVTVVDGLDTAVIMELTDVVSKMLGWIKSVDFTTTPGGDVEMFDTTIRYLGGLLSSYDLLKSGQFYNDYPADQIDALLTQAKILADKLAYGFLTPSGMSAVDVNFLTNTPVEGTYTASNGVTYNSTNTASAGSFLIEWYRLATLTGNTTYRSLVDTGEYYLVHPSPAPTYPGLVGTQFDTTAGGMLNFAGGWHSEVDSFLEYLIKSYHYQADNITKEYADFWLSAAQSTIEHIAVHPYGFDDLTFLSAMDTNGALTYSMDDYSCFAGGNFLLGCKVLGIDSLCDLGIAAADGCHQTYNTTATGLGPIYWAWYDSASNTYPPDSTVDIDNGYRRNGAANGEFIVNGNEVYASFPESVESWFYAHRITGDPRWAEYGWDMFLALNETARNSVAFATVNNVGMPWGESQSNSLDSFFFAEPEFAHPYEVLSPHCDLTIASPKGGATVLDPISVQLFKDDAYCVEFAATKQKLWTETEKLESFLGRAKEFSAILYVGGFGPMFDLVDNPKSTKLIREFYEADRIVSAVCHGSAALLNATLADGSKLIAGEKVTGFSNEEEIAVDRQKDMPFHLEDALDKASAGNYERSGAAWAPHVIVSSTKKLLTGQNPASAQGLAVELLKKLQE
;
A
#
# COMPACT_ATOMS: atom_id res chain seq x y z
N MET A 1 5.38 7.83 -1.40
CA MET A 1 6.52 7.03 -0.89
C MET A 1 6.63 7.13 0.62
N GLN A 2 7.08 8.24 1.24
CA GLN A 2 7.06 8.35 2.72
C GLN A 2 5.67 8.06 3.28
N VAL A 3 4.62 8.74 2.79
CA VAL A 3 3.23 8.44 3.20
C VAL A 3 2.75 7.02 2.83
N ASN A 4 3.50 6.29 2.01
CA ASN A 4 3.25 4.88 1.70
C ASN A 4 4.11 3.91 2.56
N SER A 5 5.21 4.36 3.17
CA SER A 5 5.97 3.58 4.18
C SER A 5 5.41 3.83 5.59
N GLU A 6 5.02 5.08 5.87
CA GLU A 6 4.03 5.44 6.90
C GLU A 6 2.67 4.76 6.62
N ALA A 7 2.40 4.45 5.35
CA ALA A 7 1.28 3.59 5.03
C ALA A 7 1.56 2.17 5.44
N TYR A 8 2.81 1.58 5.32
CA TYR A 8 3.36 0.17 5.50
C TYR A 8 3.85 -0.52 6.87
N GLN A 9 4.33 0.14 7.96
CA GLN A 9 4.82 -0.43 9.28
C GLN A 9 3.98 -0.58 10.66
N TYR A 10 2.77 -0.05 11.02
CA TYR A 10 1.85 -0.33 12.23
C TYR A 10 0.83 -1.55 12.31
N ALA A 11 -0.12 -1.86 11.37
CA ALA A 11 -0.40 -3.27 10.76
C ALA A 11 1.47 -4.73 8.83
N PHE A 12 2.84 -4.59 8.65
CA PHE A 12 3.92 -5.29 9.41
C PHE A 12 4.05 -5.39 10.99
N ASN A 13 4.18 -4.35 11.84
CA ASN A 13 4.17 -4.40 13.34
C ASN A 13 2.99 -5.07 14.14
N ALA A 14 1.71 -4.72 14.00
CA ALA A 14 0.56 -5.43 14.58
C ALA A 14 0.42 -6.88 14.09
N TYR A 15 0.70 -7.21 12.83
CA TYR A 15 0.92 -8.58 12.33
C TYR A 15 2.05 -9.22 13.13
N VAL A 16 3.22 -8.59 13.22
CA VAL A 16 4.33 -8.97 14.11
C VAL A 16 3.92 -9.16 15.59
N LYS A 17 2.86 -8.49 16.06
CA LYS A 17 2.36 -8.49 17.45
C LYS A 17 1.24 -9.51 17.72
N TYR A 18 0.44 -9.83 16.71
CA TYR A 18 -0.82 -10.59 16.84
C TYR A 18 -0.91 -11.82 15.92
N ALA A 19 -0.03 -11.91 14.91
CA ALA A 19 -0.05 -12.87 13.80
C ALA A 19 1.35 -13.24 13.26
N TRP A 20 2.46 -12.98 13.97
CA TRP A 20 3.81 -13.26 13.43
C TRP A 20 4.00 -14.74 13.09
N GLY A 21 4.29 -15.03 11.82
CA GLY A 21 4.44 -16.41 11.33
C GLY A 21 3.11 -17.15 11.16
N TYR A 22 1.98 -16.44 11.27
CA TYR A 22 0.73 -16.80 10.61
C TYR A 22 0.71 -16.20 9.19
N ASP A 23 -0.23 -16.59 8.35
CA ASP A 23 -0.30 -16.03 6.99
C ASP A 23 -0.77 -14.58 6.99
N GLU A 24 -1.85 -14.28 7.69
CA GLU A 24 -2.55 -12.98 7.65
C GLU A 24 -2.94 -12.48 9.06
N LEU A 25 -3.21 -11.17 9.18
CA LEU A 25 -3.74 -10.55 10.40
C LEU A 25 -5.27 -10.38 10.30
N GLN A 26 -5.99 -10.88 11.29
CA GLN A 26 -7.40 -10.56 11.52
C GLN A 26 -7.49 -9.31 12.44
N PRO A 27 -7.77 -8.09 11.90
CA PRO A 27 -7.51 -6.82 12.59
C PRO A 27 -8.45 -6.53 13.75
N LEU A 28 -9.73 -6.90 13.65
CA LEU A 28 -10.74 -6.59 14.66
C LEU A 28 -10.62 -7.56 15.85
N THR A 29 -10.26 -8.83 15.61
CA THR A 29 -10.05 -9.85 16.64
C THR A 29 -8.64 -9.89 17.23
N LYS A 30 -7.63 -9.30 16.57
CA LYS A 30 -6.21 -9.28 16.98
C LYS A 30 -5.61 -10.69 17.06
N THR A 31 -5.79 -11.46 15.99
CA THR A 31 -5.35 -12.85 15.85
C THR A 31 -4.74 -13.10 14.48
N GLY A 32 -3.82 -14.05 14.35
CA GLY A 32 -3.41 -14.56 13.03
C GLY A 32 -4.36 -15.63 12.49
N THR A 33 -4.38 -15.81 11.17
CA THR A 33 -5.01 -16.95 10.49
C THR A 33 -4.05 -17.59 9.48
N ASN A 34 -4.28 -18.87 9.15
CA ASN A 34 -3.41 -19.69 8.29
C ASN A 34 -4.19 -20.30 7.12
N ASP A 35 -4.79 -19.42 6.31
CA ASP A 35 -5.54 -19.83 5.13
C ASP A 35 -4.64 -20.01 3.89
N TRP A 36 -3.35 -19.60 3.98
CA TRP A 36 -2.31 -19.75 2.95
C TRP A 36 -1.16 -20.66 3.41
N TYR A 37 -1.51 -21.85 3.90
CA TYR A 37 -0.61 -22.97 4.23
C TYR A 37 0.25 -22.82 5.49
N GLY A 38 0.23 -21.66 6.15
CA GLY A 38 1.03 -21.37 7.35
C GLY A 38 2.50 -21.13 7.04
N TRP A 39 2.84 -20.70 5.83
CA TRP A 39 4.20 -20.31 5.44
C TRP A 39 4.49 -18.82 5.72
N GLY A 40 3.46 -18.03 6.02
CA GLY A 40 3.55 -16.62 6.39
C GLY A 40 3.46 -15.70 5.18
N VAL A 41 2.36 -15.76 4.41
CA VAL A 41 2.21 -14.99 3.14
C VAL A 41 2.51 -13.50 3.30
N THR A 42 2.06 -12.86 4.39
CA THR A 42 2.35 -11.44 4.71
C THR A 42 3.85 -11.14 4.83
N VAL A 43 4.68 -12.12 5.19
CA VAL A 43 6.14 -11.97 5.27
C VAL A 43 6.81 -12.03 3.89
N VAL A 44 6.17 -12.68 2.91
CA VAL A 44 6.72 -12.90 1.57
C VAL A 44 6.23 -11.83 0.60
N ASP A 45 4.92 -11.59 0.53
CA ASP A 45 4.30 -10.47 -0.22
C ASP A 45 4.87 -9.12 0.22
N GLY A 46 5.11 -8.96 1.53
CA GLY A 46 5.61 -7.71 2.08
C GLY A 46 7.08 -7.42 1.78
N LEU A 47 7.89 -8.42 1.40
CA LEU A 47 9.35 -8.29 1.43
C LEU A 47 9.88 -7.33 0.35
N ASP A 48 9.39 -7.41 -0.88
CA ASP A 48 9.89 -6.54 -1.95
C ASP A 48 9.52 -5.08 -1.72
N THR A 49 8.31 -4.83 -1.23
CA THR A 49 7.81 -3.53 -0.77
C THR A 49 8.68 -2.99 0.36
N ALA A 50 9.02 -3.81 1.35
CA ALA A 50 9.93 -3.43 2.44
C ALA A 50 11.38 -3.17 1.96
N VAL A 51 11.84 -3.85 0.90
CA VAL A 51 13.15 -3.58 0.25
C VAL A 51 13.11 -2.27 -0.54
N ILE A 52 12.05 -2.02 -1.30
CA ILE A 52 11.85 -0.77 -2.08
C ILE A 52 11.73 0.45 -1.16
N MET A 53 11.15 0.28 0.03
CA MET A 53 11.07 1.30 1.08
C MET A 53 12.31 1.35 2.01
N GLU A 54 13.36 0.54 1.73
CA GLU A 54 14.61 0.42 2.50
C GLU A 54 14.43 0.20 4.01
N LEU A 55 13.43 -0.61 4.39
CA LEU A 55 13.06 -0.89 5.78
C LEU A 55 13.96 -1.97 6.41
N THR A 56 15.24 -1.66 6.60
CA THR A 56 16.32 -2.64 6.87
C THR A 56 15.99 -3.69 7.93
N ASP A 57 15.44 -3.29 9.07
CA ASP A 57 15.22 -4.18 10.21
C ASP A 57 13.98 -5.08 9.99
N VAL A 58 13.01 -4.58 9.23
CA VAL A 58 11.85 -5.35 8.72
C VAL A 58 12.33 -6.40 7.70
N VAL A 59 13.11 -5.97 6.70
CA VAL A 59 13.71 -6.84 5.67
C VAL A 59 14.58 -7.93 6.31
N SER A 60 15.47 -7.59 7.24
CA SER A 60 16.33 -8.56 7.93
C SER A 60 15.52 -9.59 8.72
N LYS A 61 14.37 -9.20 9.27
CA LYS A 61 13.47 -10.09 10.02
C LYS A 61 12.67 -11.01 9.09
N MET A 62 12.15 -10.48 7.98
CA MET A 62 11.47 -11.25 6.93
C MET A 62 12.40 -12.30 6.31
N LEU A 63 13.62 -11.88 5.91
CA LEU A 63 14.69 -12.76 5.42
C LEU A 63 15.04 -13.87 6.43
N GLY A 64 15.03 -13.56 7.72
CA GLY A 64 15.22 -14.52 8.80
C GLY A 64 14.09 -15.56 8.90
N TRP A 65 12.83 -15.14 8.74
CA TRP A 65 11.67 -16.04 8.71
C TRP A 65 11.68 -16.95 7.49
N ILE A 66 11.79 -16.38 6.29
CA ILE A 66 11.69 -17.10 5.00
C ILE A 66 12.73 -18.22 4.91
N LYS A 67 13.95 -17.99 5.40
CA LYS A 67 15.00 -19.02 5.47
C LYS A 67 14.65 -20.21 6.38
N SER A 68 13.69 -20.05 7.29
CA SER A 68 13.26 -21.09 8.24
C SER A 68 11.98 -21.84 7.85
N VAL A 69 11.25 -21.38 6.83
CA VAL A 69 10.02 -22.02 6.32
C VAL A 69 10.36 -23.33 5.59
N ASP A 70 9.50 -24.35 5.72
CA ASP A 70 9.57 -25.59 4.94
C ASP A 70 8.47 -25.61 3.85
N PHE A 71 8.78 -25.02 2.70
CA PHE A 71 7.90 -25.00 1.53
C PHE A 71 7.68 -26.38 0.87
N THR A 72 8.17 -27.50 1.46
CA THR A 72 7.91 -28.84 0.92
C THR A 72 6.61 -29.47 1.43
N THR A 73 5.97 -28.86 2.44
CA THR A 73 4.84 -29.45 3.18
C THR A 73 3.85 -28.39 3.70
N THR A 74 2.59 -28.79 3.84
CA THR A 74 1.49 -28.00 4.43
C THR A 74 0.50 -28.93 5.16
N PRO A 75 -0.26 -28.48 6.18
CA PRO A 75 -1.42 -29.23 6.69
C PRO A 75 -2.43 -29.56 5.58
N GLY A 76 -3.02 -30.76 5.62
CA GLY A 76 -3.93 -31.25 4.55
C GLY A 76 -3.18 -31.74 3.32
N GLY A 77 -2.32 -30.90 2.76
CA GLY A 77 -1.39 -31.23 1.68
C GLY A 77 -1.69 -30.58 0.34
N ASP A 78 -2.92 -30.12 0.12
CA ASP A 78 -3.31 -29.40 -1.09
C ASP A 78 -2.77 -27.96 -1.06
N VAL A 79 -2.25 -27.50 -2.19
CA VAL A 79 -1.65 -26.17 -2.41
C VAL A 79 -2.16 -25.64 -3.75
N GLU A 80 -2.80 -24.49 -3.74
CA GLU A 80 -3.32 -23.82 -4.93
C GLU A 80 -2.15 -23.30 -5.78
N MET A 81 -2.24 -23.41 -7.11
CA MET A 81 -1.14 -23.17 -8.04
C MET A 81 -0.88 -21.69 -8.35
N PHE A 82 -1.94 -20.91 -8.53
CA PHE A 82 -1.94 -19.52 -8.99
C PHE A 82 -1.46 -18.54 -7.91
N ASP A 83 -2.18 -18.40 -6.79
CA ASP A 83 -1.85 -17.53 -5.68
C ASP A 83 -0.47 -17.89 -5.12
N THR A 84 -0.15 -19.19 -5.01
CA THR A 84 1.19 -19.62 -4.57
C THR A 84 2.30 -19.22 -5.57
N THR A 85 1.98 -19.09 -6.85
CA THR A 85 2.93 -18.55 -7.84
C THR A 85 3.06 -17.04 -7.69
N ILE A 86 1.98 -16.27 -7.76
CA ILE A 86 2.07 -14.79 -7.77
C ILE A 86 2.54 -14.20 -6.43
N ARG A 87 2.12 -14.79 -5.30
CA ARG A 87 2.50 -14.38 -3.94
C ARG A 87 3.87 -14.94 -3.55
N TYR A 88 3.93 -16.24 -3.30
CA TYR A 88 5.12 -16.86 -2.73
C TYR A 88 6.27 -16.93 -3.74
N LEU A 89 6.05 -17.43 -4.96
CA LEU A 89 7.14 -17.53 -5.94
C LEU A 89 7.54 -16.13 -6.48
N GLY A 90 6.56 -15.26 -6.74
CA GLY A 90 6.75 -13.86 -7.13
C GLY A 90 7.56 -13.08 -6.10
N GLY A 91 7.04 -12.95 -4.87
CA GLY A 91 7.69 -12.21 -3.77
C GLY A 91 9.09 -12.71 -3.40
N LEU A 92 9.36 -14.02 -3.49
CA LEU A 92 10.71 -14.57 -3.31
C LEU A 92 11.67 -14.14 -4.43
N LEU A 93 11.22 -14.11 -5.68
CA LEU A 93 12.04 -13.78 -6.84
C LEU A 93 12.26 -12.26 -7.00
N SER A 94 11.22 -11.45 -6.82
CA SER A 94 11.30 -9.99 -6.84
C SER A 94 12.27 -9.48 -5.77
N SER A 95 12.11 -9.95 -4.53
CA SER A 95 12.99 -9.61 -3.41
C SER A 95 14.44 -10.04 -3.64
N TYR A 96 14.66 -11.22 -4.24
CA TYR A 96 16.00 -11.66 -4.60
C TYR A 96 16.63 -10.73 -5.63
N ASP A 97 15.91 -10.37 -6.69
CA ASP A 97 16.42 -9.50 -7.74
C ASP A 97 16.67 -8.07 -7.25
N LEU A 98 15.79 -7.49 -6.44
CA LEU A 98 15.98 -6.18 -5.83
C LEU A 98 17.24 -6.15 -4.97
N LEU A 99 17.43 -7.14 -4.08
CA LEU A 99 18.60 -7.25 -3.20
C LEU A 99 19.90 -7.58 -3.97
N LYS A 100 19.83 -8.27 -5.12
CA LYS A 100 21.00 -8.53 -5.98
C LYS A 100 21.27 -7.42 -7.01
N SER A 101 20.33 -6.51 -7.25
CA SER A 101 20.44 -5.45 -8.27
C SER A 101 21.56 -4.43 -8.02
N GLY A 102 21.91 -4.22 -6.74
CA GLY A 102 22.79 -3.13 -6.31
C GLY A 102 22.16 -1.73 -6.36
N GLN A 103 20.83 -1.63 -6.50
CA GLN A 103 20.07 -0.37 -6.47
C GLN A 103 19.51 -0.02 -5.09
N PHE A 104 19.34 -1.00 -4.21
CA PHE A 104 18.76 -0.88 -2.86
C PHE A 104 19.75 -1.41 -1.81
N TYR A 105 19.58 -1.00 -0.55
CA TYR A 105 20.35 -1.53 0.58
C TYR A 105 20.31 -3.06 0.63
N ASN A 106 21.48 -3.71 0.71
CA ASN A 106 21.61 -5.16 0.71
C ASN A 106 22.70 -5.73 1.63
N ASP A 107 23.20 -4.97 2.63
CA ASP A 107 24.14 -5.49 3.64
C ASP A 107 23.39 -6.30 4.71
N TYR A 108 22.93 -7.48 4.27
CA TYR A 108 22.33 -8.55 5.06
C TYR A 108 23.18 -9.83 4.94
N PRO A 109 23.04 -10.81 5.84
CA PRO A 109 23.68 -12.11 5.69
C PRO A 109 23.43 -12.72 4.31
N ALA A 110 24.49 -12.94 3.52
CA ALA A 110 24.37 -13.39 2.14
C ALA A 110 23.62 -14.74 2.01
N ASP A 111 23.73 -15.60 3.01
CA ASP A 111 23.03 -16.88 3.14
C ASP A 111 21.55 -16.77 3.56
N GLN A 112 21.06 -15.56 3.83
CA GLN A 112 19.62 -15.24 3.87
C GLN A 112 19.13 -14.73 2.51
N ILE A 113 19.90 -13.87 1.82
CA ILE A 113 19.53 -13.40 0.48
C ILE A 113 19.52 -14.59 -0.51
N ASP A 114 20.54 -15.46 -0.47
CA ASP A 114 20.62 -16.67 -1.29
C ASP A 114 19.56 -17.72 -0.90
N ALA A 115 18.96 -17.61 0.29
CA ALA A 115 17.85 -18.47 0.69
C ALA A 115 16.58 -18.15 -0.12
N LEU A 116 16.36 -16.92 -0.57
CA LEU A 116 15.18 -16.54 -1.37
C LEU A 116 15.08 -17.38 -2.65
N LEU A 117 16.13 -17.37 -3.48
CA LEU A 117 16.21 -18.18 -4.70
C LEU A 117 16.23 -19.70 -4.40
N THR A 118 16.78 -20.11 -3.26
CA THR A 118 16.79 -21.51 -2.83
C THR A 118 15.37 -21.99 -2.50
N GLN A 119 14.60 -21.20 -1.74
CA GLN A 119 13.21 -21.50 -1.38
C GLN A 119 12.28 -21.41 -2.60
N ALA A 120 12.45 -20.40 -3.45
CA ALA A 120 11.73 -20.26 -4.72
C ALA A 120 11.86 -21.53 -5.57
N LYS A 121 13.09 -22.07 -5.69
CA LYS A 121 13.32 -23.33 -6.40
C LYS A 121 12.66 -24.53 -5.70
N ILE A 122 12.74 -24.63 -4.38
CA ILE A 122 12.12 -25.73 -3.60
C ILE A 122 10.60 -25.75 -3.79
N LEU A 123 9.97 -24.57 -3.74
CA LEU A 123 8.54 -24.39 -3.96
C LEU A 123 8.14 -24.72 -5.41
N ALA A 124 8.85 -24.19 -6.41
CA ALA A 124 8.58 -24.49 -7.81
C ALA A 124 8.81 -25.97 -8.18
N ASP A 125 9.83 -26.64 -7.60
CA ASP A 125 10.05 -28.08 -7.77
C ASP A 125 8.89 -28.92 -7.17
N LYS A 126 8.08 -28.35 -6.27
CA LYS A 126 6.84 -28.96 -5.73
C LYS A 126 5.60 -28.57 -6.54
N LEU A 127 5.45 -27.31 -6.94
CA LEU A 127 4.37 -26.85 -7.81
C LEU A 127 4.41 -27.52 -9.20
N ALA A 128 5.60 -27.93 -9.68
CA ALA A 128 5.78 -28.59 -10.96
C ALA A 128 4.93 -29.88 -11.14
N TYR A 129 4.48 -30.51 -10.05
CA TYR A 129 3.56 -31.65 -10.10
C TYR A 129 2.11 -31.26 -10.49
N GLY A 130 1.70 -30.00 -10.32
CA GLY A 130 0.38 -29.49 -10.73
C GLY A 130 0.19 -29.37 -12.24
N PHE A 131 1.28 -29.29 -13.01
CA PHE A 131 1.27 -29.32 -14.48
C PHE A 131 1.18 -30.75 -15.07
N LEU A 132 1.04 -31.79 -14.24
CA LEU A 132 0.93 -33.19 -14.70
C LEU A 132 -0.51 -33.58 -15.09
N THR A 133 -1.31 -32.62 -15.55
CA THR A 133 -2.61 -32.86 -16.19
C THR A 133 -2.41 -33.52 -17.56
N PRO A 134 -3.46 -34.11 -18.18
CA PRO A 134 -3.30 -34.75 -19.49
C PRO A 134 -3.00 -33.76 -20.65
N SER A 135 -3.33 -32.48 -20.49
CA SER A 135 -2.98 -31.42 -21.46
C SER A 135 -1.59 -30.81 -21.22
N GLY A 136 -1.16 -30.72 -19.95
CA GLY A 136 0.00 -29.94 -19.52
C GLY A 136 -0.35 -28.54 -19.01
N MET A 137 -1.62 -28.14 -19.03
CA MET A 137 -2.11 -26.96 -18.28
C MET A 137 -1.99 -27.21 -16.77
N SER A 138 -1.95 -26.15 -15.96
CA SER A 138 -2.05 -26.26 -14.50
C SER A 138 -3.39 -26.89 -14.10
N ALA A 139 -3.34 -27.72 -13.06
CA ALA A 139 -4.51 -27.97 -12.22
C ALA A 139 -4.75 -26.77 -11.27
N VAL A 140 -5.86 -26.77 -10.55
CA VAL A 140 -6.16 -25.72 -9.55
C VAL A 140 -5.23 -25.89 -8.35
N ASP A 141 -5.24 -27.08 -7.73
CA ASP A 141 -4.29 -27.41 -6.66
C ASP A 141 -3.31 -28.50 -7.08
N VAL A 142 -2.27 -28.66 -6.26
CA VAL A 142 -1.35 -29.78 -6.28
C VAL A 142 -1.21 -30.34 -4.87
N ASN A 143 -1.46 -31.64 -4.70
CA ASN A 143 -1.30 -32.27 -3.40
C ASN A 143 0.18 -32.60 -3.14
N PHE A 144 0.79 -31.89 -2.20
CA PHE A 144 2.20 -32.04 -1.79
C PHE A 144 2.48 -33.35 -1.04
N LEU A 145 1.49 -34.13 -0.60
CA LEU A 145 1.71 -35.43 0.05
C LEU A 145 1.77 -36.59 -0.96
N THR A 146 0.99 -36.51 -2.04
CA THR A 146 0.99 -37.51 -3.14
C THR A 146 1.84 -37.08 -4.34
N ASN A 147 2.17 -35.79 -4.45
CA ASN A 147 2.78 -35.15 -5.63
C ASN A 147 1.92 -35.38 -6.90
N THR A 148 0.64 -35.03 -6.82
CA THR A 148 -0.33 -35.16 -7.92
C THR A 148 -1.15 -33.88 -8.11
N PRO A 149 -1.54 -33.56 -9.36
CA PRO A 149 -2.50 -32.47 -9.62
C PRO A 149 -3.87 -32.78 -9.02
N VAL A 150 -4.61 -31.72 -8.69
CA VAL A 150 -6.00 -31.73 -8.23
C VAL A 150 -6.77 -30.77 -9.13
N GLU A 151 -7.41 -31.33 -10.16
CA GLU A 151 -8.15 -30.57 -11.16
C GLU A 151 -9.48 -30.07 -10.58
N GLY A 152 -9.86 -28.84 -10.90
CA GLY A 152 -11.20 -28.31 -10.63
C GLY A 152 -12.25 -28.98 -11.53
N THR A 153 -13.52 -28.57 -11.40
CA THR A 153 -14.59 -29.10 -12.26
C THR A 153 -15.57 -28.04 -12.73
N TYR A 154 -15.79 -27.97 -14.04
CA TYR A 154 -16.79 -27.10 -14.66
C TYR A 154 -17.90 -27.93 -15.32
N THR A 155 -19.16 -27.63 -15.00
CA THR A 155 -20.33 -28.22 -15.66
C THR A 155 -20.88 -27.25 -16.70
N ALA A 156 -20.67 -27.55 -17.98
CA ALA A 156 -21.15 -26.72 -19.08
C ALA A 156 -22.69 -26.78 -19.22
N SER A 157 -23.26 -25.82 -19.97
CA SER A 157 -24.71 -25.69 -20.18
C SER A 157 -25.39 -26.89 -20.86
N ASN A 158 -24.61 -27.80 -21.45
CA ASN A 158 -25.05 -29.09 -21.99
C ASN A 158 -25.20 -30.21 -20.93
N GLY A 159 -24.84 -29.96 -19.67
CA GLY A 159 -24.86 -30.91 -18.57
C GLY A 159 -23.64 -31.85 -18.48
N VAL A 160 -22.61 -31.63 -19.29
CA VAL A 160 -21.33 -32.36 -19.20
C VAL A 160 -20.42 -31.65 -18.20
N THR A 161 -19.88 -32.43 -17.25
CA THR A 161 -18.83 -31.96 -16.34
C THR A 161 -17.46 -32.35 -16.88
N TYR A 162 -16.54 -31.39 -16.88
CA TYR A 162 -15.15 -31.52 -17.30
C TYR A 162 -14.23 -31.36 -16.09
N ASN A 163 -13.05 -31.96 -16.14
CA ASN A 163 -11.94 -31.52 -15.31
C ASN A 163 -11.46 -30.18 -15.86
N SER A 164 -11.28 -29.17 -15.02
CA SER A 164 -11.02 -27.80 -15.48
C SER A 164 -10.12 -26.98 -14.57
N THR A 165 -9.64 -25.88 -15.14
CA THR A 165 -9.05 -24.74 -14.45
C THR A 165 -9.63 -23.46 -15.05
N ASN A 166 -9.52 -22.34 -14.33
CA ASN A 166 -9.87 -21.03 -14.88
C ASN A 166 -8.70 -20.44 -15.68
N THR A 167 -8.96 -19.46 -16.53
CA THR A 167 -7.98 -18.91 -17.48
C THR A 167 -6.84 -18.15 -16.79
N ALA A 168 -7.14 -17.31 -15.80
CA ALA A 168 -6.12 -16.60 -15.00
C ALA A 168 -5.22 -17.59 -14.24
N SER A 169 -5.79 -18.57 -13.54
CA SER A 169 -5.06 -19.66 -12.87
C SER A 169 -4.40 -20.68 -13.82
N ALA A 170 -4.51 -20.47 -15.13
CA ALA A 170 -3.80 -21.23 -16.17
C ALA A 170 -2.64 -20.46 -16.83
N GLY A 171 -2.78 -19.15 -17.04
CA GLY A 171 -1.79 -18.34 -17.76
C GLY A 171 -0.79 -17.58 -16.87
N SER A 172 -1.12 -17.36 -15.60
CA SER A 172 -0.38 -16.42 -14.74
C SER A 172 0.85 -17.05 -14.06
N PHE A 173 1.67 -17.73 -14.85
CA PHE A 173 2.93 -18.35 -14.42
C PHE A 173 4.14 -17.88 -15.23
N LEU A 174 3.92 -17.18 -16.35
CA LEU A 174 4.99 -16.86 -17.31
C LEU A 174 6.15 -16.11 -16.67
N ILE A 175 5.90 -15.06 -15.87
CA ILE A 175 6.96 -14.17 -15.38
C ILE A 175 7.87 -14.87 -14.37
N GLU A 176 7.31 -15.53 -13.37
CA GLU A 176 8.01 -16.15 -12.25
C GLU A 176 8.77 -17.39 -12.74
N TRP A 177 8.14 -18.21 -13.57
CA TRP A 177 8.75 -19.46 -14.06
C TRP A 177 9.79 -19.19 -15.15
N TYR A 178 9.62 -18.16 -15.99
CA TYR A 178 10.70 -17.66 -16.86
C TYR A 178 11.85 -17.09 -16.02
N ARG A 179 11.55 -16.34 -14.95
CA ARG A 179 12.58 -15.75 -14.11
C ARG A 179 13.38 -16.79 -13.35
N LEU A 180 12.71 -17.79 -12.77
CA LEU A 180 13.35 -18.94 -12.13
C LEU A 180 14.18 -19.76 -13.13
N ALA A 181 13.67 -20.01 -14.35
CA ALA A 181 14.45 -20.64 -15.41
C ALA A 181 15.71 -19.84 -15.77
N THR A 182 15.62 -18.50 -15.79
CA THR A 182 16.74 -17.60 -16.05
C THR A 182 17.79 -17.66 -14.94
N LEU A 183 17.37 -17.60 -13.66
CA LEU A 183 18.26 -17.57 -12.50
C LEU A 183 18.90 -18.93 -12.18
N THR A 184 18.19 -20.04 -12.44
CA THR A 184 18.68 -21.40 -12.16
C THR A 184 19.36 -22.08 -13.36
N GLY A 185 19.13 -21.58 -14.58
CA GLY A 185 19.51 -22.25 -15.83
C GLY A 185 18.68 -23.51 -16.15
N ASN A 186 17.64 -23.83 -15.36
CA ASN A 186 16.76 -24.96 -15.62
C ASN A 186 15.59 -24.53 -16.52
N THR A 187 15.72 -24.79 -17.82
CA THR A 187 14.68 -24.45 -18.81
C THR A 187 13.36 -25.20 -18.61
N THR A 188 13.33 -26.26 -17.79
CA THR A 188 12.12 -27.05 -17.52
C THR A 188 10.98 -26.21 -16.96
N TYR A 189 11.26 -25.23 -16.08
CA TYR A 189 10.23 -24.36 -15.51
C TYR A 189 9.48 -23.59 -16.62
N ARG A 190 10.22 -22.97 -17.55
CA ARG A 190 9.63 -22.32 -18.72
C ARG A 190 8.89 -23.31 -19.63
N SER A 191 9.45 -24.49 -19.90
CA SER A 191 8.79 -25.48 -20.77
C SER A 191 7.48 -26.03 -20.21
N LEU A 192 7.28 -26.05 -18.90
CA LEU A 192 6.00 -26.43 -18.28
C LEU A 192 4.94 -25.36 -18.57
N VAL A 193 5.21 -24.10 -18.24
CA VAL A 193 4.24 -23.01 -18.43
C VAL A 193 3.92 -22.76 -19.92
N ASP A 194 4.93 -22.78 -20.80
CA ASP A 194 4.75 -22.66 -22.26
C ASP A 194 3.88 -23.79 -22.84
N THR A 195 3.75 -24.95 -22.15
CA THR A 195 2.87 -26.06 -22.58
C THR A 195 1.40 -25.81 -22.20
N GLY A 196 1.14 -25.19 -21.05
CA GLY A 196 -0.21 -24.78 -20.66
C GLY A 196 -0.70 -23.58 -21.47
N GLU A 197 0.14 -22.54 -21.56
CA GLU A 197 -0.13 -21.26 -22.22
C GLU A 197 -0.60 -21.44 -23.67
N TYR A 198 0.02 -22.40 -24.39
CA TYR A 198 -0.31 -22.75 -25.77
C TYR A 198 -1.82 -22.94 -26.02
N TYR A 199 -2.56 -23.52 -25.07
CA TYR A 199 -4.00 -23.72 -25.23
C TYR A 199 -4.82 -22.44 -25.03
N LEU A 200 -4.36 -21.53 -24.17
CA LEU A 200 -5.02 -20.25 -23.90
C LEU A 200 -4.87 -19.28 -25.09
N VAL A 201 -3.68 -19.25 -25.70
CA VAL A 201 -3.41 -18.43 -26.90
C VAL A 201 -3.83 -19.13 -28.22
N HIS A 202 -4.24 -20.39 -28.18
CA HIS A 202 -4.86 -21.11 -29.31
C HIS A 202 -6.24 -21.70 -28.92
N PRO A 203 -7.20 -20.86 -28.49
CA PRO A 203 -8.47 -21.31 -27.92
C PRO A 203 -9.31 -22.10 -28.93
N SER A 204 -9.81 -23.26 -28.48
CA SER A 204 -10.66 -24.15 -29.26
C SER A 204 -11.89 -24.55 -28.43
N PRO A 205 -13.12 -24.14 -28.79
CA PRO A 205 -13.48 -23.31 -29.95
C PRO A 205 -12.90 -21.91 -29.87
N ALA A 206 -12.81 -21.23 -31.03
CA ALA A 206 -12.39 -19.83 -31.07
C ALA A 206 -13.41 -18.93 -30.37
N PRO A 207 -12.98 -17.86 -29.66
CA PRO A 207 -13.85 -16.96 -28.94
C PRO A 207 -14.77 -16.13 -29.84
N THR A 208 -15.81 -15.55 -29.23
CA THR A 208 -16.79 -14.66 -29.87
C THR A 208 -16.12 -13.45 -30.53
N TYR A 209 -15.05 -12.93 -29.91
CA TYR A 209 -14.22 -11.86 -30.43
C TYR A 209 -12.73 -12.27 -30.36
N PRO A 210 -11.89 -11.97 -31.37
CA PRO A 210 -10.48 -12.39 -31.38
C PRO A 210 -9.71 -12.01 -30.12
N GLY A 211 -9.05 -12.98 -29.48
CA GLY A 211 -8.25 -12.78 -28.27
C GLY A 211 -9.03 -12.67 -26.95
N LEU A 212 -10.34 -12.41 -26.97
CA LEU A 212 -11.18 -12.32 -25.77
C LEU A 212 -11.72 -13.72 -25.39
N VAL A 213 -10.89 -14.49 -24.69
CA VAL A 213 -11.15 -15.89 -24.30
C VAL A 213 -12.26 -16.05 -23.24
N GLY A 214 -12.75 -17.28 -23.13
CA GLY A 214 -13.62 -17.73 -22.04
C GLY A 214 -12.86 -17.87 -20.71
N THR A 215 -13.58 -17.93 -19.59
CA THR A 215 -12.98 -18.02 -18.25
C THR A 215 -12.55 -19.43 -17.82
N GLN A 216 -12.95 -20.48 -18.54
CA GLN A 216 -12.76 -21.89 -18.13
C GLN A 216 -12.21 -22.75 -19.27
N PHE A 217 -11.23 -23.61 -18.95
CA PHE A 217 -10.60 -24.56 -19.88
C PHE A 217 -10.55 -25.99 -19.33
N ASP A 218 -10.66 -26.97 -20.23
CA ASP A 218 -10.57 -28.41 -19.97
C ASP A 218 -9.11 -28.82 -19.74
N THR A 219 -8.73 -29.22 -18.53
CA THR A 219 -7.35 -29.61 -18.18
C THR A 219 -6.93 -30.95 -18.78
N THR A 220 -7.87 -31.76 -19.29
CA THR A 220 -7.60 -33.00 -20.00
C THR A 220 -7.40 -32.81 -21.50
N ALA A 221 -8.16 -31.92 -22.15
CA ALA A 221 -8.17 -31.74 -23.60
C ALA A 221 -7.60 -30.40 -24.10
N GLY A 222 -7.43 -29.42 -23.21
CA GLY A 222 -7.02 -28.04 -23.55
C GLY A 222 -8.08 -27.24 -24.31
N GLY A 223 -9.36 -27.62 -24.20
CA GLY A 223 -10.48 -26.96 -24.87
C GLY A 223 -11.13 -25.88 -24.01
N MET A 224 -11.54 -24.77 -24.62
CA MET A 224 -12.26 -23.68 -23.96
C MET A 224 -13.72 -24.10 -23.69
N LEU A 225 -14.23 -23.87 -22.47
CA LEU A 225 -15.49 -24.45 -21.98
C LEU A 225 -16.67 -23.47 -21.92
N ASN A 226 -16.43 -22.16 -21.97
CA ASN A 226 -17.44 -21.11 -21.98
C ASN A 226 -17.00 -19.92 -22.87
N PHE A 227 -17.85 -18.90 -22.99
CA PHE A 227 -17.51 -17.62 -23.65
C PHE A 227 -17.64 -16.41 -22.69
N ALA A 228 -17.72 -16.65 -21.38
CA ALA A 228 -17.69 -15.57 -20.38
C ALA A 228 -16.27 -15.03 -20.31
N GLY A 229 -16.08 -13.72 -20.33
CA GLY A 229 -14.74 -13.16 -20.53
C GLY A 229 -14.73 -11.64 -20.68
N GLY A 230 -13.57 -11.09 -21.00
CA GLY A 230 -13.29 -9.66 -20.96
C GLY A 230 -11.95 -9.44 -20.27
N TRP A 231 -11.88 -8.47 -19.36
CA TRP A 231 -10.70 -8.18 -18.52
C TRP A 231 -10.95 -8.45 -17.03
N HIS A 232 -12.03 -9.17 -16.72
CA HIS A 232 -12.51 -9.42 -15.36
C HIS A 232 -11.88 -10.66 -14.72
N SER A 233 -12.21 -10.90 -13.44
CA SER A 233 -11.83 -12.07 -12.66
C SER A 233 -11.94 -13.39 -13.46
N GLU A 234 -11.03 -14.33 -13.21
CA GLU A 234 -10.81 -15.56 -13.98
C GLU A 234 -10.16 -15.38 -15.38
N VAL A 235 -9.88 -14.17 -15.87
CA VAL A 235 -9.24 -13.93 -17.20
C VAL A 235 -8.15 -12.86 -17.18
N ASP A 236 -8.38 -11.76 -16.46
CA ASP A 236 -7.44 -10.69 -16.12
C ASP A 236 -5.94 -10.99 -16.30
N SER A 237 -5.30 -11.70 -15.36
CA SER A 237 -3.85 -11.81 -15.28
C SER A 237 -3.23 -12.72 -16.35
N PHE A 238 -4.03 -13.57 -17.00
CA PHE A 238 -3.59 -14.24 -18.25
C PHE A 238 -3.31 -13.21 -19.33
N LEU A 239 -4.27 -12.33 -19.65
CA LEU A 239 -4.07 -11.28 -20.65
C LEU A 239 -2.89 -10.37 -20.24
N GLU A 240 -2.81 -10.05 -18.95
CA GLU A 240 -1.73 -9.25 -18.40
C GLU A 240 -0.32 -9.83 -18.68
N TYR A 241 -0.15 -11.14 -18.46
CA TYR A 241 1.12 -11.85 -18.54
C TYR A 241 1.62 -12.02 -19.98
N LEU A 242 0.72 -12.05 -20.98
CA LEU A 242 1.09 -12.10 -22.40
C LEU A 242 1.99 -10.93 -22.81
N ILE A 243 1.62 -9.69 -22.45
CA ILE A 243 2.41 -8.50 -22.80
C ILE A 243 3.57 -8.26 -21.82
N LYS A 244 3.42 -8.58 -20.52
CA LYS A 244 4.51 -8.53 -19.53
C LYS A 244 5.64 -9.51 -19.91
N SER A 245 5.33 -10.71 -20.39
CA SER A 245 6.34 -11.73 -20.77
C SER A 245 7.13 -11.35 -22.02
N TYR A 246 6.49 -10.74 -23.04
CA TYR A 246 7.17 -10.18 -24.19
C TYR A 246 8.09 -9.00 -23.83
N HIS A 247 7.68 -8.17 -22.87
CA HIS A 247 8.52 -7.10 -22.35
C HIS A 247 9.74 -7.64 -21.56
N TYR A 248 9.55 -8.68 -20.74
CA TYR A 248 10.63 -9.33 -19.98
C TYR A 248 11.64 -10.06 -20.88
N GLN A 249 11.17 -10.88 -21.81
CA GLN A 249 12.02 -11.65 -22.73
C GLN A 249 11.36 -11.81 -24.09
N ALA A 250 11.65 -10.89 -25.01
CA ALA A 250 11.21 -10.96 -26.41
C ALA A 250 11.91 -12.10 -27.18
N ASP A 251 11.16 -13.14 -27.52
CA ASP A 251 11.54 -14.19 -28.48
C ASP A 251 10.31 -14.62 -29.32
N ASN A 252 10.41 -15.68 -30.11
CA ASN A 252 9.35 -16.09 -31.02
C ASN A 252 8.05 -16.49 -30.30
N ILE A 253 8.15 -17.07 -29.09
CA ILE A 253 7.00 -17.55 -28.33
C ILE A 253 6.30 -16.37 -27.66
N THR A 254 7.05 -15.53 -26.94
CA THR A 254 6.45 -14.33 -26.32
C THR A 254 5.98 -13.30 -27.35
N LYS A 255 6.51 -13.32 -28.58
CA LYS A 255 5.97 -12.51 -29.68
C LYS A 255 4.58 -12.96 -30.13
N GLU A 256 4.32 -14.27 -30.11
CA GLU A 256 3.00 -14.87 -30.39
C GLU A 256 2.01 -14.53 -29.27
N TYR A 257 2.45 -14.57 -28.01
CA TYR A 257 1.68 -14.09 -26.86
C TYR A 257 1.30 -12.61 -27.00
N ALA A 258 2.25 -11.74 -27.39
CA ALA A 258 1.98 -10.33 -27.64
C ALA A 258 1.07 -10.06 -28.86
N ASP A 259 1.06 -10.92 -29.88
CA ASP A 259 0.11 -10.82 -31.01
C ASP A 259 -1.31 -11.27 -30.61
N PHE A 260 -1.42 -12.28 -29.73
CA PHE A 260 -2.70 -12.67 -29.14
C PHE A 260 -3.27 -11.54 -28.26
N TRP A 261 -2.43 -10.98 -27.39
CA TRP A 261 -2.76 -9.83 -26.56
C TRP A 261 -3.21 -8.62 -27.38
N LEU A 262 -2.47 -8.29 -28.45
CA LEU A 262 -2.84 -7.19 -29.34
C LEU A 262 -4.19 -7.43 -30.02
N SER A 263 -4.52 -8.70 -30.34
CA SER A 263 -5.83 -9.07 -30.86
C SER A 263 -6.94 -8.87 -29.81
N ALA A 264 -6.70 -9.27 -28.56
CA ALA A 264 -7.64 -9.03 -27.45
C ALA A 264 -7.88 -7.54 -27.19
N ALA A 265 -6.81 -6.74 -27.20
CA ALA A 265 -6.89 -5.28 -27.04
C ALA A 265 -7.61 -4.60 -28.22
N GLN A 266 -7.40 -5.04 -29.46
CA GLN A 266 -8.14 -4.54 -30.62
C GLN A 266 -9.63 -4.89 -30.56
N SER A 267 -9.97 -6.13 -30.24
CA SER A 267 -11.36 -6.54 -29.98
C SER A 267 -12.00 -5.78 -28.82
N THR A 268 -11.20 -5.38 -27.82
CA THR A 268 -11.68 -4.56 -26.71
C THR A 268 -12.16 -3.19 -27.22
N ILE A 269 -11.35 -2.51 -28.04
CA ILE A 269 -11.71 -1.23 -28.67
C ILE A 269 -12.97 -1.36 -29.55
N GLU A 270 -13.10 -2.45 -30.33
CA GLU A 270 -14.20 -2.59 -31.28
C GLU A 270 -15.53 -3.05 -30.64
N HIS A 271 -15.49 -3.74 -29.47
CA HIS A 271 -16.66 -4.48 -28.98
C HIS A 271 -17.04 -4.31 -27.51
N ILE A 272 -16.10 -4.13 -26.57
CA ILE A 272 -16.41 -4.19 -25.12
C ILE A 272 -16.04 -2.91 -24.34
N ALA A 273 -15.18 -2.05 -24.88
CA ALA A 273 -15.00 -0.68 -24.40
C ALA A 273 -16.24 0.14 -24.78
N VAL A 274 -17.10 0.43 -23.80
CA VAL A 274 -18.44 1.00 -24.03
C VAL A 274 -18.74 2.18 -23.11
N HIS A 275 -19.63 3.05 -23.58
CA HIS A 275 -20.06 4.26 -22.89
C HIS A 275 -21.43 4.06 -22.22
N PRO A 276 -21.60 4.45 -20.94
CA PRO A 276 -22.92 4.45 -20.30
C PRO A 276 -23.92 5.42 -20.94
N TYR A 277 -25.21 5.12 -20.77
CA TYR A 277 -26.31 5.93 -21.31
C TYR A 277 -26.23 7.42 -20.91
N GLY A 278 -25.81 8.27 -21.86
CA GLY A 278 -25.73 9.73 -21.68
C GLY A 278 -24.38 10.24 -21.13
N PHE A 279 -23.37 9.38 -21.03
CA PHE A 279 -22.02 9.71 -20.56
C PHE A 279 -20.99 9.34 -21.64
N ASP A 280 -21.08 10.00 -22.79
CA ASP A 280 -20.26 9.73 -23.99
C ASP A 280 -18.73 9.88 -23.75
N ASP A 281 -18.32 10.65 -22.74
CA ASP A 281 -16.91 10.84 -22.34
C ASP A 281 -16.40 9.79 -21.32
N LEU A 282 -17.27 8.90 -20.81
CA LEU A 282 -16.94 7.86 -19.82
C LEU A 282 -16.85 6.50 -20.51
N THR A 283 -15.83 5.70 -20.21
CA THR A 283 -15.63 4.36 -20.79
C THR A 283 -15.45 3.30 -19.71
N PHE A 284 -16.21 2.21 -19.80
CA PHE A 284 -15.99 0.99 -19.03
C PHE A 284 -15.72 -0.19 -19.96
N LEU A 285 -15.12 -1.25 -19.42
CA LEU A 285 -14.89 -2.51 -20.12
C LEU A 285 -15.99 -3.49 -19.72
N SER A 286 -16.94 -3.76 -20.62
CA SER A 286 -18.01 -4.73 -20.33
C SER A 286 -17.43 -6.14 -20.24
N ALA A 287 -17.75 -6.85 -19.16
CA ALA A 287 -17.66 -8.29 -19.13
C ALA A 287 -18.65 -8.93 -20.13
N MET A 288 -18.47 -10.23 -20.39
CA MET A 288 -19.30 -11.05 -21.25
C MET A 288 -19.91 -12.23 -20.47
N ASP A 289 -21.13 -12.61 -20.83
CA ASP A 289 -21.82 -13.79 -20.31
C ASP A 289 -21.25 -15.10 -20.90
N THR A 290 -21.70 -16.26 -20.39
CA THR A 290 -21.24 -17.58 -20.88
C THR A 290 -21.46 -17.88 -22.38
N ASN A 291 -22.19 -17.02 -23.09
CA ASN A 291 -22.45 -17.10 -24.54
C ASN A 291 -21.70 -16.01 -25.34
N GLY A 292 -20.93 -15.13 -24.67
CA GLY A 292 -20.20 -14.01 -25.28
C GLY A 292 -21.03 -12.75 -25.48
N ALA A 293 -22.16 -12.59 -24.80
CA ALA A 293 -22.98 -11.37 -24.85
C ALA A 293 -22.55 -10.36 -23.78
N LEU A 294 -22.50 -9.07 -24.11
CA LEU A 294 -22.11 -8.01 -23.18
C LEU A 294 -23.06 -7.92 -21.98
N THR A 295 -22.49 -7.79 -20.77
CA THR A 295 -23.24 -7.65 -19.52
C THR A 295 -23.41 -6.20 -19.06
N TYR A 296 -22.74 -5.23 -19.68
CA TYR A 296 -22.73 -3.81 -19.26
C TYR A 296 -22.41 -3.65 -17.76
N SER A 297 -21.43 -4.43 -17.31
CA SER A 297 -20.95 -4.49 -15.93
C SER A 297 -19.45 -4.80 -15.89
N MET A 298 -18.81 -4.46 -14.78
CA MET A 298 -17.36 -4.53 -14.57
C MET A 298 -17.09 -4.75 -13.07
N ASP A 299 -16.07 -5.55 -12.76
CA ASP A 299 -15.51 -5.70 -11.41
C ASP A 299 -14.32 -4.76 -11.19
N ASP A 300 -13.88 -4.59 -9.94
CA ASP A 300 -12.69 -3.78 -9.64
C ASP A 300 -11.40 -4.43 -10.15
N TYR A 301 -11.32 -5.76 -10.19
CA TYR A 301 -10.23 -6.50 -10.87
C TYR A 301 -10.00 -5.99 -12.29
N SER A 302 -11.06 -5.79 -13.09
CA SER A 302 -10.97 -5.25 -14.46
C SER A 302 -10.25 -3.89 -14.57
N CYS A 303 -10.05 -3.16 -13.47
CA CYS A 303 -9.34 -1.89 -13.48
C CYS A 303 -7.85 -1.99 -13.79
N PHE A 304 -7.22 -3.17 -13.71
CA PHE A 304 -5.78 -3.33 -14.06
C PHE A 304 -5.54 -3.05 -15.55
N ALA A 305 -6.57 -3.28 -16.37
CA ALA A 305 -6.50 -3.25 -17.83
C ALA A 305 -6.01 -1.89 -18.37
N GLY A 306 -6.36 -0.78 -17.72
CA GLY A 306 -5.87 0.55 -18.10
C GLY A 306 -4.34 0.63 -18.15
N GLY A 307 -3.69 0.22 -17.06
CA GLY A 307 -2.24 0.12 -16.93
C GLY A 307 -1.63 -0.89 -17.89
N ASN A 308 -2.32 -2.02 -18.13
CA ASN A 308 -1.86 -3.04 -19.07
C ASN A 308 -1.90 -2.55 -20.54
N PHE A 309 -2.95 -1.85 -20.96
CA PHE A 309 -3.01 -1.18 -22.27
C PHE A 309 -1.95 -0.08 -22.41
N LEU A 310 -1.68 0.68 -21.35
CA LEU A 310 -0.63 1.69 -21.32
C LEU A 310 0.76 1.08 -21.46
N LEU A 311 1.04 -0.04 -20.78
CA LEU A 311 2.25 -0.82 -20.96
C LEU A 311 2.38 -1.31 -22.42
N GLY A 312 1.35 -1.95 -22.95
CA GLY A 312 1.33 -2.42 -24.34
C GLY A 312 1.48 -1.30 -25.38
N CYS A 313 0.91 -0.12 -25.14
CA CYS A 313 1.12 1.08 -25.94
C CYS A 313 2.61 1.44 -26.04
N LYS A 314 3.36 1.40 -24.92
CA LYS A 314 4.80 1.69 -24.92
C LYS A 314 5.67 0.56 -25.46
N VAL A 315 5.27 -0.70 -25.25
CA VAL A 315 6.00 -1.88 -25.73
C VAL A 315 5.85 -2.06 -27.25
N LEU A 316 4.66 -1.77 -27.81
CA LEU A 316 4.36 -1.97 -29.23
C LEU A 316 4.38 -0.68 -30.07
N GLY A 317 4.29 0.50 -29.45
CA GLY A 317 4.28 1.79 -30.13
C GLY A 317 2.97 2.11 -30.86
N ILE A 318 1.83 1.84 -30.22
CA ILE A 318 0.49 1.96 -30.81
C ILE A 318 -0.36 2.94 -30.00
N ASP A 319 -0.51 4.16 -30.49
CA ASP A 319 -1.13 5.28 -29.76
C ASP A 319 -2.57 5.00 -29.30
N SER A 320 -3.38 4.27 -30.09
CA SER A 320 -4.76 3.94 -29.73
C SER A 320 -4.88 3.02 -28.50
N LEU A 321 -3.80 2.34 -28.09
CA LEU A 321 -3.74 1.61 -26.83
C LEU A 321 -3.47 2.54 -25.64
N CYS A 322 -2.75 3.65 -25.85
CA CYS A 322 -2.63 4.70 -24.84
C CYS A 322 -3.97 5.40 -24.63
N ASP A 323 -4.71 5.69 -25.72
CA ASP A 323 -6.05 6.30 -25.64
C ASP A 323 -7.03 5.41 -24.87
N LEU A 324 -7.09 4.10 -25.21
CA LEU A 324 -7.90 3.11 -24.49
C LEU A 324 -7.49 3.01 -23.00
N GLY A 325 -6.19 2.91 -22.72
CA GLY A 325 -5.69 2.74 -21.36
C GLY A 325 -5.90 3.97 -20.48
N ILE A 326 -5.84 5.18 -21.05
CA ILE A 326 -6.27 6.41 -20.39
C ILE A 326 -7.77 6.34 -20.07
N ALA A 327 -8.61 6.01 -21.05
CA ALA A 327 -10.06 6.00 -20.90
C ALA A 327 -10.53 4.98 -19.84
N ALA A 328 -9.94 3.77 -19.83
CA ALA A 328 -10.25 2.74 -18.83
C ALA A 328 -9.79 3.14 -17.41
N ALA A 329 -8.60 3.76 -17.28
CA ALA A 329 -8.08 4.22 -15.99
C ALA A 329 -8.88 5.40 -15.41
N ASP A 330 -9.35 6.33 -16.25
CA ASP A 330 -10.29 7.39 -15.85
C ASP A 330 -11.67 6.80 -15.48
N GLY A 331 -12.14 5.82 -16.26
CA GLY A 331 -13.39 5.10 -16.01
C GLY A 331 -13.43 4.49 -14.62
N CYS A 332 -12.38 3.80 -14.20
CA CYS A 332 -12.27 3.26 -12.85
C CYS A 332 -12.26 4.35 -11.76
N HIS A 333 -11.68 5.53 -12.01
CA HIS A 333 -11.74 6.63 -11.03
C HIS A 333 -13.17 7.17 -10.83
N GLN A 334 -14.07 7.02 -11.80
CA GLN A 334 -15.46 7.47 -11.63
C GLN A 334 -16.14 6.82 -10.42
N THR A 335 -15.89 5.53 -10.14
CA THR A 335 -16.54 4.83 -9.02
C THR A 335 -15.96 5.24 -7.65
N TYR A 336 -14.72 5.73 -7.60
CA TYR A 336 -14.13 6.33 -6.39
C TYR A 336 -14.68 7.74 -6.16
N ASN A 337 -14.92 8.49 -7.24
CA ASN A 337 -15.43 9.87 -7.21
C ASN A 337 -16.95 9.96 -6.91
N THR A 338 -17.72 8.87 -7.10
CA THR A 338 -19.18 8.86 -6.91
C THR A 338 -19.66 8.26 -5.58
N THR A 339 -18.79 7.57 -4.83
CA THR A 339 -19.14 6.90 -3.57
C THR A 339 -19.10 7.83 -2.36
N ALA A 340 -19.75 7.41 -1.27
CA ALA A 340 -19.82 8.20 -0.04
C ALA A 340 -18.53 8.14 0.81
N THR A 341 -17.63 7.21 0.50
CA THR A 341 -16.33 7.03 1.17
C THR A 341 -15.13 7.56 0.38
N GLY A 342 -15.23 7.77 -0.94
CA GLY A 342 -14.07 7.99 -1.80
C GLY A 342 -13.32 6.71 -2.19
N LEU A 343 -14.01 5.55 -2.18
CA LEU A 343 -13.45 4.23 -2.47
C LEU A 343 -14.31 3.48 -3.49
N GLY A 344 -13.69 2.68 -4.35
CA GLY A 344 -14.39 1.89 -5.37
C GLY A 344 -15.18 0.70 -4.78
N PRO A 345 -16.29 0.28 -5.42
CA PRO A 345 -16.99 -0.97 -5.12
C PRO A 345 -16.36 -2.15 -5.88
N ILE A 346 -16.48 -3.37 -5.34
CA ILE A 346 -15.99 -4.60 -5.99
C ILE A 346 -16.69 -4.90 -7.33
N TYR A 347 -17.91 -4.40 -7.56
CA TYR A 347 -18.62 -4.57 -8.84
C TYR A 347 -19.72 -3.52 -9.07
N TRP A 348 -19.81 -3.03 -10.30
CA TRP A 348 -20.83 -2.06 -10.74
C TRP A 348 -21.37 -2.40 -12.14
N ALA A 349 -22.49 -1.79 -12.48
CA ALA A 349 -23.12 -1.91 -13.78
C ALA A 349 -23.63 -0.56 -14.29
N TRP A 350 -23.99 -0.51 -15.57
CA TRP A 350 -24.53 0.68 -16.23
C TRP A 350 -25.68 0.33 -17.18
N TYR A 351 -26.35 1.38 -17.68
CA TYR A 351 -27.37 1.23 -18.72
C TYR A 351 -26.73 1.34 -20.12
N ASP A 352 -27.15 0.47 -21.04
CA ASP A 352 -26.68 0.46 -22.42
C ASP A 352 -27.10 1.71 -23.22
N SER A 353 -26.60 1.87 -24.45
CA SER A 353 -26.97 3.01 -25.32
C SER A 353 -28.48 3.13 -25.65
N ALA A 354 -29.27 2.08 -25.38
CA ALA A 354 -30.73 2.06 -25.50
C ALA A 354 -31.46 2.14 -24.14
N SER A 355 -30.72 2.42 -23.05
CA SER A 355 -31.17 2.60 -21.67
C SER A 355 -31.67 1.33 -20.95
N ASN A 356 -31.13 0.15 -21.27
CA ASN A 356 -31.48 -1.15 -20.67
C ASN A 356 -30.37 -1.69 -19.75
N THR A 357 -30.70 -2.62 -18.85
CA THR A 357 -29.73 -3.41 -18.07
C THR A 357 -29.41 -4.74 -18.74
N TYR A 358 -28.37 -5.44 -18.28
CA TYR A 358 -28.26 -6.88 -18.47
C TYR A 358 -28.65 -7.67 -17.20
N PRO A 359 -29.44 -8.75 -17.30
CA PRO A 359 -30.36 -9.00 -18.40
C PRO A 359 -31.42 -7.87 -18.49
N PRO A 360 -32.05 -7.64 -19.66
CA PRO A 360 -33.16 -6.70 -19.76
C PRO A 360 -34.39 -7.18 -18.99
N ASP A 361 -35.22 -6.27 -18.48
CA ASP A 361 -36.37 -6.57 -17.60
C ASP A 361 -35.97 -7.26 -16.27
N SER A 362 -34.75 -6.97 -15.79
CA SER A 362 -34.27 -7.40 -14.47
C SER A 362 -34.88 -6.56 -13.33
N THR A 363 -34.70 -7.00 -12.09
CA THR A 363 -35.02 -6.19 -10.90
C THR A 363 -34.23 -4.88 -10.81
N VAL A 364 -33.10 -4.77 -11.54
CA VAL A 364 -32.26 -3.57 -11.60
C VAL A 364 -32.91 -2.50 -12.49
N ASP A 365 -33.57 -2.92 -13.57
CA ASP A 365 -34.20 -2.07 -14.58
C ASP A 365 -35.38 -1.25 -14.00
N ILE A 366 -36.15 -1.91 -13.12
CA ILE A 366 -37.33 -1.36 -12.42
C ILE A 366 -37.01 -0.65 -11.10
N ASP A 367 -35.76 -0.70 -10.61
CA ASP A 367 -35.40 -0.04 -9.35
C ASP A 367 -35.15 1.47 -9.57
N ASN A 368 -35.82 2.27 -8.74
CA ASN A 368 -35.77 3.72 -8.86
C ASN A 368 -34.48 4.32 -8.28
N GLY A 369 -33.70 3.56 -7.49
CA GLY A 369 -32.37 3.91 -7.01
C GLY A 369 -31.32 3.80 -8.10
N TYR A 370 -31.15 2.61 -8.69
CA TYR A 370 -30.20 2.41 -9.79
C TYR A 370 -30.50 3.34 -10.98
N ARG A 371 -31.79 3.50 -11.33
CA ARG A 371 -32.23 4.46 -12.37
C ARG A 371 -31.90 5.93 -12.05
N ARG A 372 -31.71 6.31 -10.79
CA ARG A 372 -31.20 7.65 -10.40
C ARG A 372 -29.69 7.71 -10.45
N ASN A 373 -29.00 6.71 -9.92
CA ASN A 373 -27.54 6.69 -9.85
C ASN A 373 -26.94 6.66 -11.27
N GLY A 374 -27.39 5.74 -12.13
CA GLY A 374 -26.92 5.68 -13.53
C GLY A 374 -27.22 6.95 -14.34
N ALA A 375 -28.29 7.68 -14.00
CA ALA A 375 -28.63 8.96 -14.63
C ALA A 375 -27.88 10.18 -14.05
N ALA A 376 -27.18 10.02 -12.91
CA ALA A 376 -26.37 11.05 -12.27
C ALA A 376 -24.86 10.82 -12.45
N ASN A 377 -24.45 9.56 -12.50
CA ASN A 377 -23.06 9.10 -12.40
C ASN A 377 -22.58 8.31 -13.63
N GLY A 378 -23.49 7.82 -14.48
CA GLY A 378 -23.20 6.81 -15.51
C GLY A 378 -23.17 5.37 -14.99
N GLU A 379 -22.91 5.16 -13.70
CA GLU A 379 -22.86 3.85 -13.04
C GLU A 379 -23.93 3.66 -11.96
N PHE A 380 -24.12 2.42 -11.53
CA PHE A 380 -24.68 2.09 -10.23
C PHE A 380 -24.03 0.81 -9.66
N ILE A 381 -23.76 0.82 -8.36
CA ILE A 381 -23.37 -0.37 -7.59
C ILE A 381 -24.57 -1.33 -7.51
N VAL A 382 -24.34 -2.63 -7.72
CA VAL A 382 -25.37 -3.67 -7.54
C VAL A 382 -25.35 -4.16 -6.10
N ASN A 383 -26.51 -4.13 -5.42
CA ASN A 383 -26.67 -4.53 -4.02
C ASN A 383 -26.05 -5.91 -3.71
N GLY A 384 -25.16 -5.95 -2.73
CA GLY A 384 -24.29 -7.08 -2.38
C GLY A 384 -22.83 -6.90 -2.80
N ASN A 385 -22.50 -5.81 -3.51
CA ASN A 385 -21.17 -5.52 -4.07
C ASN A 385 -20.64 -4.13 -3.65
N GLU A 386 -21.17 -3.56 -2.57
CA GLU A 386 -20.71 -2.29 -1.99
C GLU A 386 -19.38 -2.40 -1.21
N VAL A 387 -18.74 -3.58 -1.21
CA VAL A 387 -17.50 -3.87 -0.47
C VAL A 387 -16.29 -3.23 -1.16
N TYR A 388 -15.35 -2.71 -0.37
CA TYR A 388 -13.98 -2.40 -0.78
C TYR A 388 -12.99 -3.25 0.01
N ALA A 389 -12.30 -4.16 -0.68
CA ALA A 389 -11.33 -5.10 -0.10
C ALA A 389 -9.87 -4.64 -0.25
N SER A 390 -9.63 -3.36 -0.56
CA SER A 390 -8.28 -2.79 -0.72
C SER A 390 -7.44 -3.39 -1.86
N PHE A 391 -8.09 -3.96 -2.89
CA PHE A 391 -7.42 -4.43 -4.09
C PHE A 391 -6.76 -3.27 -4.88
N PRO A 392 -5.58 -3.48 -5.50
CA PRO A 392 -4.71 -2.40 -5.99
C PRO A 392 -4.93 -1.95 -7.45
N GLU A 393 -5.81 -2.57 -8.22
CA GLU A 393 -5.82 -2.53 -9.70
C GLU A 393 -6.09 -1.14 -10.26
N SER A 394 -6.96 -0.38 -9.58
CA SER A 394 -7.23 1.03 -9.92
C SER A 394 -5.98 1.91 -9.74
N VAL A 395 -5.23 1.72 -8.64
CA VAL A 395 -4.02 2.51 -8.37
C VAL A 395 -2.81 2.01 -9.17
N GLU A 396 -2.74 0.73 -9.58
CA GLU A 396 -1.80 0.27 -10.61
C GLU A 396 -2.05 1.03 -11.93
N SER A 397 -3.30 1.06 -12.41
CA SER A 397 -3.68 1.78 -13.62
C SER A 397 -3.31 3.27 -13.56
N TRP A 398 -3.61 3.96 -12.46
CA TRP A 398 -3.21 5.36 -12.29
C TRP A 398 -1.70 5.53 -12.18
N PHE A 399 -0.97 4.59 -11.55
CA PHE A 399 0.48 4.61 -11.56
C PHE A 399 1.04 4.52 -12.99
N TYR A 400 0.62 3.54 -13.80
CA TYR A 400 1.04 3.46 -15.20
C TYR A 400 0.68 4.74 -15.96
N ALA A 401 -0.55 5.24 -15.81
CA ALA A 401 -1.01 6.45 -16.47
C ALA A 401 -0.15 7.67 -16.11
N HIS A 402 0.18 7.85 -14.82
CA HIS A 402 1.10 8.89 -14.36
C HIS A 402 2.50 8.73 -15.00
N ARG A 403 3.08 7.52 -14.95
CA ARG A 403 4.42 7.22 -15.49
C ARG A 403 4.51 7.39 -17.01
N ILE A 404 3.41 7.23 -17.74
CA ILE A 404 3.36 7.22 -19.20
C ILE A 404 2.91 8.54 -19.84
N THR A 405 2.04 9.30 -19.15
CA THR A 405 1.54 10.60 -19.62
C THR A 405 2.29 11.78 -19.00
N GLY A 406 2.80 11.63 -17.77
CA GLY A 406 3.33 12.74 -16.96
C GLY A 406 2.25 13.68 -16.41
N ASP A 407 0.98 13.34 -16.57
CA ASP A 407 -0.16 14.12 -16.06
C ASP A 407 -0.26 13.96 -14.52
N PRO A 408 -0.33 15.06 -13.74
CA PRO A 408 -0.40 14.99 -12.28
C PRO A 408 -1.71 14.39 -11.76
N ARG A 409 -2.83 14.45 -12.50
CA ARG A 409 -4.15 14.04 -11.98
C ARG A 409 -4.20 12.58 -11.52
N TRP A 410 -3.42 11.71 -12.15
CA TRP A 410 -3.30 10.30 -11.77
C TRP A 410 -2.63 10.09 -10.41
N ALA A 411 -1.70 10.98 -10.03
CA ALA A 411 -1.09 10.98 -8.71
C ALA A 411 -2.03 11.61 -7.66
N GLU A 412 -2.90 12.55 -8.09
CA GLU A 412 -3.96 13.12 -7.26
C GLU A 412 -5.05 12.06 -6.98
N TYR A 413 -5.52 11.30 -7.98
CA TYR A 413 -6.46 10.17 -7.82
C TYR A 413 -5.96 9.12 -6.80
N GLY A 414 -4.71 8.66 -6.95
CA GLY A 414 -4.10 7.70 -6.02
C GLY A 414 -3.87 8.26 -4.61
N TRP A 415 -3.75 9.58 -4.47
CA TRP A 415 -3.61 10.25 -3.18
C TRP A 415 -4.96 10.44 -2.49
N ASP A 416 -6.00 10.86 -3.21
CA ASP A 416 -7.35 11.03 -2.67
C ASP A 416 -7.96 9.67 -2.28
N MET A 417 -7.71 8.61 -3.06
CA MET A 417 -7.99 7.23 -2.66
C MET A 417 -7.27 6.87 -1.34
N PHE A 418 -5.97 7.17 -1.22
CA PHE A 418 -5.22 6.87 0.00
C PHE A 418 -5.78 7.62 1.23
N LEU A 419 -6.17 8.88 1.07
CA LEU A 419 -6.82 9.65 2.14
C LEU A 419 -8.15 9.02 2.57
N ALA A 420 -9.01 8.67 1.61
CA ALA A 420 -10.28 7.97 1.84
C ALA A 420 -10.08 6.65 2.59
N LEU A 421 -9.11 5.84 2.15
CA LEU A 421 -8.74 4.56 2.76
C LEU A 421 -8.27 4.75 4.21
N ASN A 422 -7.45 5.78 4.47
CA ASN A 422 -7.02 6.16 5.81
C ASN A 422 -8.14 6.77 6.69
N GLU A 423 -9.22 7.32 6.10
CA GLU A 423 -10.38 7.84 6.84
C GLU A 423 -11.41 6.74 7.19
N THR A 424 -11.68 5.80 6.28
CA THR A 424 -12.81 4.85 6.43
C THR A 424 -12.40 3.41 6.73
N ALA A 425 -11.29 2.94 6.20
CA ALA A 425 -10.80 1.59 6.48
C ALA A 425 -10.03 1.55 7.81
N ARG A 426 -9.33 2.63 8.19
CA ARG A 426 -8.43 2.67 9.37
C ARG A 426 -9.18 2.41 10.69
N ASN A 427 -8.53 1.73 11.63
CA ASN A 427 -9.02 1.46 12.98
C ASN A 427 -7.89 1.44 14.03
N SER A 428 -8.23 1.09 15.29
CA SER A 428 -7.31 1.09 16.45
C SER A 428 -6.24 -0.02 16.46
N VAL A 429 -6.11 -0.76 15.36
CA VAL A 429 -5.20 -1.91 15.21
C VAL A 429 -4.46 -1.82 13.88
N ALA A 430 -5.18 -1.41 12.84
CA ALA A 430 -4.88 -1.60 11.43
C ALA A 430 -5.78 -0.71 10.56
N PHE A 431 -6.10 -1.13 9.34
CA PHE A 431 -7.40 -0.87 8.70
C PHE A 431 -8.20 -2.17 8.73
N ALA A 432 -9.20 -2.27 7.87
CA ALA A 432 -9.97 -3.47 7.60
C ALA A 432 -10.73 -3.30 6.28
N THR A 433 -11.11 -4.40 5.63
CA THR A 433 -12.10 -4.41 4.54
C THR A 433 -13.32 -3.54 4.90
N VAL A 434 -13.72 -2.63 4.01
CA VAL A 434 -14.87 -1.75 4.20
C VAL A 434 -16.10 -2.38 3.55
N ASN A 435 -17.22 -2.47 4.27
CA ASN A 435 -18.37 -3.27 3.82
C ASN A 435 -19.34 -2.51 2.89
N ASN A 436 -19.36 -1.17 2.91
CA ASN A 436 -20.31 -0.39 2.10
C ASN A 436 -19.79 1.01 1.72
N VAL A 437 -19.13 1.13 0.57
CA VAL A 437 -18.63 2.42 0.03
C VAL A 437 -19.75 3.41 -0.32
N GLY A 438 -20.97 2.91 -0.56
CA GLY A 438 -22.15 3.74 -0.80
C GLY A 438 -22.66 4.49 0.45
N MET A 439 -22.12 4.18 1.64
CA MET A 439 -22.55 4.73 2.92
C MET A 439 -21.44 5.56 3.61
N PRO A 440 -21.77 6.69 4.27
CA PRO A 440 -20.81 7.47 5.02
C PRO A 440 -20.06 6.62 6.05
N TRP A 441 -18.73 6.76 6.10
CA TRP A 441 -17.82 5.97 6.96
C TRP A 441 -17.79 4.46 6.65
N GLY A 442 -18.27 4.04 5.48
CA GLY A 442 -18.18 2.64 5.03
C GLY A 442 -19.21 1.68 5.62
N GLU A 443 -20.19 2.19 6.38
CA GLU A 443 -21.15 1.48 7.25
C GLU A 443 -20.51 0.63 8.37
N SER A 444 -19.64 -0.32 8.01
CA SER A 444 -18.94 -1.21 8.93
C SER A 444 -17.67 -1.81 8.30
N GLN A 445 -16.82 -2.38 9.14
CA GLN A 445 -15.58 -3.05 8.73
C GLN A 445 -15.70 -4.57 8.93
N SER A 446 -15.10 -5.36 8.04
CA SER A 446 -14.96 -6.82 8.17
C SER A 446 -13.60 -7.22 8.76
N ASN A 447 -13.45 -8.48 9.18
CA ASN A 447 -12.26 -8.92 9.93
C ASN A 447 -11.11 -9.41 9.03
N SER A 448 -10.97 -8.92 7.80
CA SER A 448 -9.74 -9.12 7.00
C SER A 448 -8.86 -7.88 7.01
N LEU A 449 -7.57 -8.13 6.86
CA LEU A 449 -6.55 -7.14 6.55
C LEU A 449 -5.41 -7.87 5.83
N ASP A 450 -5.28 -7.52 4.58
CA ASP A 450 -4.44 -8.23 3.63
C ASP A 450 -3.02 -7.60 3.66
N SER A 451 -2.03 -8.29 3.09
CA SER A 451 -0.61 -8.23 3.49
C SER A 451 0.13 -6.88 3.38
N PHE A 452 -0.44 -5.89 2.68
CA PHE A 452 0.27 -4.75 2.09
C PHE A 452 0.31 -3.45 2.93
N PHE A 453 -0.17 -3.43 4.19
CA PHE A 453 -0.76 -2.19 4.75
C PHE A 453 0.14 -1.05 5.32
N PHE A 454 0.64 -1.01 6.62
CA PHE A 454 0.56 -0.12 7.89
C PHE A 454 1.29 1.28 8.37
N ALA A 455 1.03 2.05 9.48
CA ALA A 455 2.03 2.87 10.36
C ALA A 455 1.53 4.15 11.10
N GLU A 456 2.17 4.84 12.10
CA GLU A 456 3.48 4.83 12.85
C GLU A 456 3.42 5.73 14.17
N PRO A 457 4.48 5.91 15.03
CA PRO A 457 4.37 6.55 16.39
C PRO A 457 4.92 7.98 16.84
N GLU A 458 6.23 8.31 16.83
CA GLU A 458 6.95 9.41 17.59
C GLU A 458 6.54 9.70 19.06
N PHE A 459 5.83 10.82 19.34
CA PHE A 459 5.50 11.65 20.55
C PHE A 459 5.53 10.99 21.96
N ALA A 460 5.61 9.69 21.98
CA ALA A 460 5.75 8.79 23.10
C ALA A 460 6.92 9.03 24.05
N HIS A 461 8.18 9.16 23.60
CA HIS A 461 9.34 9.13 24.52
C HIS A 461 9.29 10.18 25.64
N PRO A 462 8.91 11.46 25.39
CA PRO A 462 8.75 12.41 26.48
C PRO A 462 7.58 12.06 27.40
N TYR A 463 6.50 11.50 26.86
CA TYR A 463 5.37 11.05 27.66
C TYR A 463 5.71 9.82 28.53
N GLU A 464 6.54 8.89 28.04
CA GLU A 464 7.05 7.74 28.82
C GLU A 464 7.68 8.19 30.13
N VAL A 465 8.61 9.15 30.04
CA VAL A 465 9.43 9.61 31.15
C VAL A 465 8.67 10.55 32.07
N LEU A 466 7.77 11.39 31.54
CA LEU A 466 7.13 12.45 32.31
C LEU A 466 5.75 12.06 32.88
N SER A 467 4.94 11.28 32.17
CA SER A 467 3.57 10.94 32.62
C SER A 467 3.47 10.14 33.94
N PRO A 468 4.47 9.34 34.37
CA PRO A 468 4.44 8.71 35.70
C PRO A 468 4.69 9.69 36.86
N HIS A 469 5.08 10.93 36.56
CA HIS A 469 5.63 11.89 37.54
C HIS A 469 5.04 13.30 37.45
N CYS A 470 4.35 13.64 36.37
CA CYS A 470 3.82 14.98 36.10
C CYS A 470 2.44 14.90 35.44
N ASP A 471 1.51 15.78 35.84
CA ASP A 471 0.27 16.00 35.11
C ASP A 471 0.57 16.66 33.76
N LEU A 472 0.37 15.94 32.66
CA LEU A 472 0.63 16.43 31.31
C LEU A 472 -0.63 17.01 30.66
N THR A 473 -0.56 18.26 30.23
CA THR A 473 -1.59 18.92 29.42
C THR A 473 -1.05 19.11 28.00
N ILE A 474 -1.75 18.56 27.00
CA ILE A 474 -1.32 18.62 25.61
C ILE A 474 -2.14 19.68 24.87
N ALA A 475 -1.47 20.55 24.12
CA ALA A 475 -2.09 21.70 23.48
C ALA A 475 -1.52 21.96 22.09
N SER A 476 -2.36 22.45 21.17
CA SER A 476 -1.99 22.77 19.79
C SER A 476 -2.48 24.17 19.38
N PRO A 477 -1.94 24.78 18.30
CA PRO A 477 -2.31 26.13 17.89
C PRO A 477 -3.81 26.38 17.67
N LYS A 478 -4.58 25.34 17.34
CA LYS A 478 -6.03 25.41 17.09
C LYS A 478 -6.88 24.64 18.12
N GLY A 479 -6.29 23.69 18.86
CA GLY A 479 -6.97 22.65 19.63
C GLY A 479 -7.69 21.62 18.75
N GLY A 480 -8.16 20.54 19.37
CA GLY A 480 -8.73 19.38 18.66
C GLY A 480 -7.63 18.46 18.12
N ALA A 481 -7.80 17.95 16.92
CA ALA A 481 -6.87 16.99 16.34
C ALA A 481 -5.63 17.66 15.71
N THR A 482 -4.46 17.11 16.02
CA THR A 482 -3.19 17.35 15.34
C THR A 482 -2.73 16.09 14.62
N VAL A 483 -2.08 16.27 13.47
CA VAL A 483 -1.40 15.20 12.74
C VAL A 483 -0.07 14.88 13.45
N LEU A 484 0.32 13.61 13.53
CA LEU A 484 1.65 13.20 13.99
C LEU A 484 2.67 13.43 12.85
N ASP A 485 3.93 13.72 13.17
CA ASP A 485 4.91 14.11 12.14
C ASP A 485 5.49 12.93 11.35
N PRO A 486 5.25 12.80 10.03
CA PRO A 486 5.38 11.50 9.38
C PRO A 486 6.81 11.03 9.01
N ILE A 487 7.83 11.61 9.65
CA ILE A 487 9.23 11.18 9.54
C ILE A 487 9.83 10.97 10.94
N SER A 488 9.57 11.89 11.87
CA SER A 488 9.92 11.69 13.29
C SER A 488 9.29 10.41 13.83
N VAL A 489 8.13 10.08 13.27
CA VAL A 489 7.26 8.96 13.58
C VAL A 489 7.82 7.67 12.91
N GLN A 490 8.23 7.73 11.63
CA GLN A 490 8.90 6.66 10.84
C GLN A 490 10.22 6.16 11.45
N LEU A 491 11.00 7.04 12.07
CA LEU A 491 12.34 6.70 12.57
C LEU A 491 12.35 5.81 13.83
N PHE A 492 11.21 5.60 14.49
CA PHE A 492 11.08 4.81 15.74
C PHE A 492 9.97 3.76 15.64
N LYS A 493 9.71 3.26 14.43
CA LYS A 493 8.81 2.13 14.16
C LYS A 493 9.18 0.85 14.93
N ASP A 494 10.44 0.67 15.30
CA ASP A 494 10.93 -0.47 16.10
C ASP A 494 10.90 -0.22 17.62
N ASP A 495 10.61 1.01 18.06
CA ASP A 495 10.53 1.31 19.49
C ASP A 495 9.18 0.82 20.07
N ALA A 496 9.27 -0.22 20.90
CA ALA A 496 8.11 -0.87 21.48
C ALA A 496 7.26 0.05 22.37
N TYR A 497 7.86 1.04 23.05
CA TYR A 497 7.08 2.02 23.82
C TYR A 497 6.33 2.95 22.87
N CYS A 498 7.00 3.44 21.82
CA CYS A 498 6.40 4.35 20.85
C CYS A 498 5.20 3.71 20.15
N VAL A 499 5.32 2.44 19.74
CA VAL A 499 4.22 1.66 19.14
C VAL A 499 3.07 1.42 20.14
N GLU A 500 3.33 1.21 21.44
CA GLU A 500 2.26 1.14 22.45
C GLU A 500 1.58 2.51 22.68
N PHE A 501 2.35 3.58 22.71
CA PHE A 501 1.85 4.93 22.90
C PHE A 501 0.91 5.34 21.74
N ALA A 502 1.34 5.12 20.49
CA ALA A 502 0.54 5.35 19.30
C ALA A 502 -0.82 4.62 19.35
N ALA A 503 -0.81 3.36 19.80
CA ALA A 503 -2.02 2.54 19.91
C ALA A 503 -2.92 2.89 21.10
N THR A 504 -2.37 3.40 22.22
CA THR A 504 -3.10 3.51 23.49
C THR A 504 -3.39 4.93 23.95
N LYS A 505 -2.73 5.95 23.39
CA LYS A 505 -2.81 7.35 23.87
C LYS A 505 -3.40 8.34 22.86
N GLN A 506 -4.05 7.88 21.79
CA GLN A 506 -4.55 8.70 20.67
C GLN A 506 -5.25 10.02 21.07
N LYS A 507 -6.06 10.00 22.13
CA LYS A 507 -6.72 11.20 22.69
C LYS A 507 -5.76 12.36 22.98
N LEU A 508 -4.50 12.10 23.31
CA LEU A 508 -3.51 13.14 23.61
C LEU A 508 -3.23 14.05 22.41
N TRP A 509 -3.35 13.57 21.17
CA TRP A 509 -3.18 14.38 19.95
C TRP A 509 -4.49 14.56 19.16
N THR A 510 -5.54 13.77 19.41
CA THR A 510 -6.86 14.00 18.79
C THR A 510 -7.77 14.94 19.59
N GLU A 511 -7.54 15.10 20.90
CA GLU A 511 -8.35 15.93 21.81
C GLU A 511 -7.49 17.03 22.47
N THR A 512 -6.57 17.66 21.72
CA THR A 512 -5.67 18.70 22.26
C THR A 512 -6.40 19.96 22.71
N GLU A 513 -5.91 20.58 23.78
CA GLU A 513 -6.39 21.88 24.22
C GLU A 513 -5.92 23.02 23.29
N LYS A 514 -6.64 24.15 23.30
CA LYS A 514 -6.23 25.32 22.51
C LYS A 514 -5.04 26.00 23.16
N LEU A 515 -3.92 26.13 22.45
CA LEU A 515 -2.69 26.77 22.93
C LEU A 515 -2.96 28.16 23.57
N GLU A 516 -3.87 28.95 23.01
CA GLU A 516 -4.20 30.27 23.55
C GLU A 516 -4.98 30.26 24.90
N SER A 517 -5.54 29.12 25.32
CA SER A 517 -6.27 28.99 26.60
C SER A 517 -5.36 29.02 27.83
N PHE A 518 -4.04 28.92 27.63
CA PHE A 518 -3.00 28.93 28.66
C PHE A 518 -2.28 30.29 28.80
N LEU A 519 -2.67 31.30 28.01
CA LEU A 519 -2.06 32.63 28.08
C LEU A 519 -2.36 33.32 29.41
N GLY A 520 -1.32 33.83 30.06
CA GLY A 520 -1.35 34.37 31.43
C GLY A 520 -1.32 33.28 32.52
N ARG A 521 -1.36 31.99 32.17
CA ARG A 521 -1.49 30.85 33.10
C ARG A 521 -0.20 30.06 33.31
N ALA A 522 0.93 30.47 32.73
CA ALA A 522 2.23 29.80 32.83
C ALA A 522 2.67 29.43 34.27
N LYS A 523 2.21 30.16 35.29
CA LYS A 523 2.49 29.87 36.71
C LYS A 523 1.80 28.62 37.25
N GLU A 524 0.71 28.16 36.62
CA GLU A 524 0.00 26.92 36.94
C GLU A 524 0.82 25.67 36.59
N PHE A 525 1.78 25.81 35.66
CA PHE A 525 2.64 24.74 35.16
C PHE A 525 4.07 24.89 35.70
N SER A 526 4.86 23.82 35.65
CA SER A 526 6.29 23.84 36.01
C SER A 526 7.21 23.93 34.78
N ALA A 527 6.77 23.42 33.63
CA ALA A 527 7.51 23.42 32.36
C ALA A 527 6.57 23.46 31.14
N ILE A 528 7.10 23.89 30.00
CA ILE A 528 6.50 23.73 28.66
C ILE A 528 7.49 23.00 27.75
N LEU A 529 7.03 21.95 27.06
CA LEU A 529 7.82 21.19 26.08
C LEU A 529 7.21 21.35 24.68
N TYR A 530 8.05 21.72 23.72
CA TYR A 530 7.73 21.69 22.29
C TYR A 530 8.21 20.38 21.67
N VAL A 531 7.25 19.56 21.25
CA VAL A 531 7.48 18.26 20.58
C VAL A 531 8.04 18.48 19.17
N GLY A 532 8.66 17.44 18.60
CA GLY A 532 9.36 17.48 17.32
C GLY A 532 8.46 17.53 16.10
N GLY A 533 9.07 17.22 14.95
CA GLY A 533 8.39 17.16 13.67
C GLY A 533 8.26 18.48 12.91
N PHE A 534 8.03 18.37 11.60
CA PHE A 534 8.12 19.48 10.67
C PHE A 534 7.07 20.58 10.88
N GLY A 535 5.89 20.24 11.41
CA GLY A 535 4.80 21.20 11.70
C GLY A 535 5.25 22.51 12.37
N PRO A 536 5.97 22.46 13.51
CA PRO A 536 6.61 23.60 14.17
C PRO A 536 7.35 24.61 13.30
N MET A 537 7.96 24.19 12.18
CA MET A 537 8.65 25.07 11.21
C MET A 537 7.69 26.01 10.46
N PHE A 538 6.38 25.73 10.50
CA PHE A 538 5.33 26.47 9.81
C PHE A 538 4.31 27.11 10.77
N ASP A 539 3.85 26.37 11.79
CA ASP A 539 2.67 26.76 12.59
C ASP A 539 3.00 27.31 14.00
N LEU A 540 4.25 27.19 14.45
CA LEU A 540 4.73 27.64 15.76
C LEU A 540 5.84 28.70 15.70
N VAL A 541 6.73 28.66 14.69
CA VAL A 541 7.88 29.60 14.56
C VAL A 541 7.49 31.08 14.58
N ASP A 542 6.44 31.46 13.86
CA ASP A 542 5.94 32.85 13.78
C ASP A 542 4.67 33.08 14.63
N ASN A 543 4.29 32.10 15.46
CA ASN A 543 3.03 32.11 16.16
C ASN A 543 3.04 33.08 17.36
N PRO A 544 2.22 34.15 17.36
CA PRO A 544 2.24 35.18 18.40
C PRO A 544 1.62 34.72 19.73
N LYS A 545 0.96 33.56 19.76
CA LYS A 545 0.48 32.92 21.00
C LYS A 545 1.58 32.03 21.58
N SER A 546 2.24 31.22 20.75
CA SER A 546 3.37 30.36 21.14
C SER A 546 4.54 31.16 21.70
N THR A 547 5.06 32.12 20.94
CA THR A 547 6.19 32.99 21.34
C THR A 547 5.88 33.79 22.62
N LYS A 548 4.61 34.14 22.85
CA LYS A 548 4.15 34.78 24.10
C LYS A 548 4.14 33.80 25.29
N LEU A 549 3.67 32.56 25.11
CA LEU A 549 3.75 31.52 26.16
C LEU A 549 5.19 31.24 26.55
N ILE A 550 6.08 31.08 25.57
CA ILE A 550 7.51 30.81 25.81
C ILE A 550 8.12 31.90 26.73
N ARG A 551 7.83 33.19 26.47
CA ARG A 551 8.21 34.27 27.39
C ARG A 551 7.54 34.11 28.75
N GLU A 552 6.21 33.92 28.79
CA GLU A 552 5.47 33.85 30.06
C GLU A 552 5.94 32.70 30.97
N PHE A 553 6.38 31.57 30.41
CA PHE A 553 7.03 30.49 31.16
C PHE A 553 8.42 30.91 31.66
N TYR A 554 9.30 31.38 30.77
CA TYR A 554 10.67 31.73 31.12
C TYR A 554 10.75 32.86 32.18
N GLU A 555 9.91 33.89 32.05
CA GLU A 555 9.80 35.00 33.00
C GLU A 555 9.04 34.64 34.29
N ALA A 556 8.23 33.58 34.28
CA ALA A 556 7.59 33.01 35.48
C ALA A 556 8.49 32.02 36.24
N ASP A 557 9.77 31.94 35.89
CA ASP A 557 10.75 31.01 36.46
C ASP A 557 10.37 29.54 36.22
N ARG A 558 9.86 29.25 35.02
CA ARG A 558 9.52 27.91 34.53
C ARG A 558 10.48 27.45 33.45
N ILE A 559 10.54 26.13 33.27
CA ILE A 559 11.39 25.50 32.26
C ILE A 559 10.72 25.59 30.90
N VAL A 560 11.47 26.02 29.89
CA VAL A 560 11.13 25.90 28.47
C VAL A 560 11.99 24.79 27.89
N SER A 561 11.39 23.86 27.16
CA SER A 561 12.13 22.83 26.43
C SER A 561 11.58 22.59 25.02
N ALA A 562 12.44 22.06 24.15
CA ALA A 562 12.08 21.69 22.79
C ALA A 562 12.94 20.53 22.26
N VAL A 563 12.40 19.69 21.38
CA VAL A 563 13.15 18.63 20.69
C VAL A 563 13.01 18.76 19.17
N CYS A 564 14.03 18.33 18.42
CA CYS A 564 13.97 18.25 16.95
C CYS A 564 13.57 19.60 16.35
N HIS A 565 12.73 19.61 15.31
CA HIS A 565 12.12 20.81 14.73
C HIS A 565 11.22 21.62 15.67
N GLY A 566 10.77 21.07 16.79
CA GLY A 566 10.06 21.80 17.85
C GLY A 566 10.85 23.00 18.39
N SER A 567 12.18 22.96 18.29
CA SER A 567 13.08 24.08 18.61
C SER A 567 12.85 25.33 17.74
N ALA A 568 12.22 25.21 16.56
CA ALA A 568 11.83 26.33 15.71
C ALA A 568 10.92 27.35 16.45
N ALA A 569 10.07 26.89 17.38
CA ALA A 569 9.21 27.75 18.19
C ALA A 569 10.01 28.78 19.04
N LEU A 570 11.27 28.48 19.35
CA LEU A 570 12.15 29.35 20.14
C LEU A 570 12.71 30.54 19.33
N LEU A 571 12.81 30.41 18.00
CA LEU A 571 13.51 31.36 17.13
C LEU A 571 12.97 32.80 17.23
N ASN A 572 11.68 32.96 17.47
CA ASN A 572 11.02 34.26 17.63
C ASN A 572 10.56 34.60 19.06
N ALA A 573 10.87 33.76 20.04
CA ALA A 573 10.64 34.08 21.43
C ALA A 573 11.48 35.31 21.87
N THR A 574 10.83 36.29 22.47
CA THR A 574 11.46 37.53 22.96
C THR A 574 10.99 37.87 24.36
N LEU A 575 11.92 38.31 25.21
CA LEU A 575 11.68 38.74 26.59
C LEU A 575 11.07 40.14 26.63
N ALA A 576 10.60 40.57 27.81
CA ALA A 576 9.91 41.86 28.01
C ALA A 576 10.80 43.09 27.77
N ASP A 577 12.12 42.93 27.74
CA ASP A 577 13.09 43.98 27.35
C ASP A 577 13.35 44.05 25.83
N GLY A 578 12.78 43.13 25.05
CA GLY A 578 12.93 43.04 23.60
C GLY A 578 14.11 42.17 23.12
N SER A 579 14.89 41.56 24.03
CA SER A 579 15.92 40.58 23.67
C SER A 579 15.31 39.27 23.17
N LYS A 580 16.04 38.54 22.30
CA LYS A 580 15.71 37.15 21.91
C LYS A 580 16.05 36.22 23.07
N LEU A 581 15.14 35.31 23.43
CA LEU A 581 15.30 34.44 24.61
C LEU A 581 16.59 33.59 24.57
N ILE A 582 16.94 33.06 23.39
CA ILE A 582 18.06 32.15 23.22
C ILE A 582 19.41 32.84 22.93
N ALA A 583 19.47 34.18 22.87
CA ALA A 583 20.67 34.90 22.48
C ALA A 583 21.79 34.79 23.52
N GLY A 584 22.91 34.16 23.14
CA GLY A 584 24.04 33.87 24.03
C GLY A 584 23.86 32.61 24.90
N GLU A 585 22.75 31.88 24.75
CA GLU A 585 22.57 30.56 25.35
C GLU A 585 22.92 29.45 24.36
N LYS A 586 23.42 28.33 24.87
CA LYS A 586 23.64 27.13 24.06
C LYS A 586 22.32 26.47 23.70
N VAL A 587 22.15 26.09 22.43
CA VAL A 587 20.94 25.44 21.91
C VAL A 587 21.28 24.34 20.91
N THR A 588 20.35 23.42 20.69
CA THR A 588 20.37 22.44 19.61
C THR A 588 18.96 22.22 19.06
N GLY A 589 18.87 21.47 17.98
CA GLY A 589 17.68 21.24 17.15
C GLY A 589 18.12 20.57 15.85
N PHE A 590 17.18 20.16 14.99
CA PHE A 590 17.49 19.26 13.87
C PHE A 590 18.57 19.87 12.96
N SER A 591 19.63 19.11 12.70
CA SER A 591 20.80 19.62 11.97
C SER A 591 20.58 19.60 10.46
N ASN A 592 21.33 20.44 9.74
CA ASN A 592 21.34 20.45 8.28
C ASN A 592 21.81 19.10 7.69
N GLU A 593 22.63 18.36 8.43
CA GLU A 593 23.14 17.03 8.04
C GLU A 593 22.01 15.98 8.09
N GLU A 594 21.14 16.06 9.09
CA GLU A 594 19.95 15.21 9.25
C GLU A 594 18.83 15.62 8.28
N GLU A 595 18.65 16.93 8.05
CA GLU A 595 17.70 17.53 7.09
C GLU A 595 18.01 17.16 5.62
N ILE A 596 19.30 17.03 5.28
CA ILE A 596 19.75 16.50 3.99
C ILE A 596 19.52 14.99 3.91
N ALA A 597 19.74 14.25 5.01
CA ALA A 597 19.58 12.79 5.04
C ALA A 597 18.13 12.31 4.82
N VAL A 598 17.13 13.18 5.01
CA VAL A 598 15.69 12.90 4.73
C VAL A 598 15.16 13.56 3.45
N ASP A 599 16.02 14.24 2.68
CA ASP A 599 15.73 15.06 1.48
C ASP A 599 14.63 16.14 1.62
N ARG A 600 14.21 16.48 2.85
CA ARG A 600 13.18 17.49 3.13
C ARG A 600 13.71 18.94 3.16
N GLN A 601 15.03 19.13 3.05
CA GLN A 601 15.70 20.44 3.02
C GLN A 601 15.07 21.46 2.03
N LYS A 602 14.48 21.00 0.92
CA LYS A 602 13.86 21.85 -0.11
C LYS A 602 12.43 22.31 0.24
N ASP A 603 11.75 21.56 1.09
CA ASP A 603 10.37 21.83 1.54
C ASP A 603 10.35 22.80 2.72
N MET A 604 11.45 22.87 3.48
CA MET A 604 11.54 23.67 4.69
C MET A 604 11.65 25.17 4.38
N PRO A 605 10.92 26.04 5.12
CA PRO A 605 10.91 27.48 4.87
C PRO A 605 12.24 28.17 5.21
N PHE A 606 13.09 27.51 6.00
CA PHE A 606 14.46 27.89 6.33
C PHE A 606 15.23 26.67 6.88
N HIS A 607 16.55 26.75 6.95
CA HIS A 607 17.39 25.74 7.59
C HIS A 607 17.45 25.97 9.12
N LEU A 608 17.11 24.95 9.89
CA LEU A 608 16.88 25.09 11.34
C LEU A 608 18.18 25.31 12.13
N GLU A 609 19.23 24.57 11.83
CA GLU A 609 20.57 24.77 12.40
C GLU A 609 21.08 26.21 12.15
N ASP A 610 21.02 26.69 10.89
CA ASP A 610 21.40 28.07 10.52
C ASP A 610 20.59 29.13 11.29
N ALA A 611 19.29 28.88 11.48
CA ALA A 611 18.41 29.80 12.18
C ALA A 611 18.67 29.82 13.70
N LEU A 612 18.91 28.65 14.30
CA LEU A 612 19.22 28.51 15.73
C LEU A 612 20.60 29.08 16.06
N ASP A 613 21.62 28.85 15.22
CA ASP A 613 22.95 29.43 15.43
C ASP A 613 22.90 30.96 15.37
N LYS A 614 22.26 31.50 14.34
CA LYS A 614 22.06 32.94 14.17
C LYS A 614 21.26 33.57 15.32
N ALA A 615 20.23 32.89 15.82
CA ALA A 615 19.39 33.38 16.92
C ALA A 615 20.05 33.24 18.30
N SER A 616 20.92 32.24 18.48
CA SER A 616 21.75 32.04 19.68
C SER A 616 23.06 32.84 19.67
N ALA A 617 23.35 33.55 18.58
CA ALA A 617 24.57 34.33 18.35
C ALA A 617 25.87 33.49 18.30
N GLY A 618 25.83 32.37 17.58
CA GLY A 618 26.99 31.49 17.35
C GLY A 618 27.14 30.38 18.38
N ASN A 619 26.03 29.91 18.98
CA ASN A 619 26.03 28.95 20.09
C ASN A 619 25.10 27.73 19.83
N TYR A 620 24.84 27.40 18.56
CA TYR A 620 24.28 26.09 18.23
C TYR A 620 25.35 25.00 18.40
N GLU A 621 25.02 23.90 19.07
CA GLU A 621 25.87 22.71 19.12
C GLU A 621 25.11 21.47 18.60
N ARG A 622 25.85 20.53 18.01
CA ARG A 622 25.32 19.26 17.52
C ARG A 622 26.22 18.08 17.90
N SER A 623 25.65 16.88 17.80
CA SER A 623 26.34 15.61 17.91
C SER A 623 27.54 15.50 16.95
N GLY A 624 28.52 14.67 17.30
CA GLY A 624 29.67 14.38 16.42
C GLY A 624 29.36 13.48 15.21
N ALA A 625 28.10 13.10 15.05
CA ALA A 625 27.55 12.32 13.93
C ALA A 625 26.02 12.54 13.88
N ALA A 626 25.43 12.64 12.69
CA ALA A 626 23.98 12.69 12.51
C ALA A 626 23.24 11.55 13.25
N TRP A 627 21.99 11.80 13.65
CA TRP A 627 21.08 10.89 14.36
C TRP A 627 21.49 10.45 15.77
N ALA A 628 22.74 10.68 16.19
CA ALA A 628 23.15 10.42 17.57
C ALA A 628 22.43 11.37 18.55
N PRO A 629 21.93 10.88 19.71
CA PRO A 629 21.18 11.71 20.65
C PRO A 629 22.05 12.80 21.29
N HIS A 630 21.55 14.03 21.29
CA HIS A 630 22.25 15.18 21.87
C HIS A 630 21.26 16.11 22.58
N VAL A 631 21.56 16.43 23.84
CA VAL A 631 20.70 17.23 24.72
C VAL A 631 21.56 18.30 25.40
N ILE A 632 21.08 19.54 25.33
CA ILE A 632 21.73 20.71 25.93
C ILE A 632 20.86 21.26 27.04
N VAL A 633 21.50 21.57 28.17
CA VAL A 633 20.94 22.37 29.26
C VAL A 633 21.63 23.73 29.23
N SER A 634 20.86 24.79 29.05
CA SER A 634 21.32 26.18 29.03
C SER A 634 22.10 26.62 30.28
N SER A 635 22.85 27.71 30.18
CA SER A 635 23.61 28.28 31.31
C SER A 635 22.69 28.79 32.43
N THR A 636 21.51 29.31 32.08
CA THR A 636 20.45 29.66 33.05
C THR A 636 19.72 28.45 33.63
N LYS A 637 19.90 27.24 33.07
CA LYS A 637 19.19 25.98 33.37
C LYS A 637 17.67 25.99 33.12
N LYS A 638 17.11 27.07 32.58
CA LYS A 638 15.66 27.22 32.32
C LYS A 638 15.27 26.86 30.90
N LEU A 639 16.24 26.79 29.99
CA LEU A 639 16.06 26.30 28.63
C LEU A 639 16.77 24.94 28.45
N LEU A 640 16.06 23.95 27.90
CA LEU A 640 16.65 22.67 27.49
C LEU A 640 16.30 22.38 26.03
N THR A 641 17.22 21.84 25.25
CA THR A 641 16.96 21.49 23.84
C THR A 641 17.53 20.12 23.48
N GLY A 642 16.76 19.29 22.77
CA GLY A 642 17.22 18.03 22.17
C GLY A 642 17.34 18.14 20.65
N GLN A 643 18.41 17.60 20.06
CA GLN A 643 18.75 17.83 18.66
C GLN A 643 17.75 17.20 17.69
N ASN A 644 17.46 15.92 17.88
CA ASN A 644 16.79 15.06 16.90
C ASN A 644 15.78 14.15 17.64
N PRO A 645 14.97 13.34 16.93
CA PRO A 645 14.00 12.46 17.57
C PRO A 645 14.61 11.52 18.62
N ALA A 646 15.80 10.95 18.37
CA ALA A 646 16.53 10.11 19.33
C ALA A 646 16.89 10.85 20.64
N SER A 647 16.93 12.18 20.62
CA SER A 647 17.17 13.01 21.79
C SER A 647 15.95 13.17 22.70
N ALA A 648 14.75 12.75 22.28
CA ALA A 648 13.49 13.00 22.99
C ALA A 648 13.43 12.37 24.39
N GLN A 649 13.79 11.09 24.53
CA GLN A 649 13.83 10.41 25.83
C GLN A 649 14.86 11.05 26.77
N GLY A 650 16.06 11.36 26.26
CA GLY A 650 17.13 12.00 27.03
C GLY A 650 16.78 13.42 27.50
N LEU A 651 16.10 14.21 26.64
CA LEU A 651 15.59 15.54 27.00
C LEU A 651 14.58 15.46 28.14
N ALA A 652 13.67 14.47 28.07
CA ALA A 652 12.66 14.26 29.08
C ALA A 652 13.25 13.82 30.44
N VAL A 653 14.34 13.04 30.45
CA VAL A 653 15.06 12.65 31.67
C VAL A 653 15.71 13.86 32.35
N GLU A 654 16.42 14.73 31.62
CA GLU A 654 16.99 15.95 32.22
C GLU A 654 15.90 16.97 32.62
N LEU A 655 14.78 17.02 31.90
CA LEU A 655 13.61 17.83 32.28
C LEU A 655 12.98 17.32 33.58
N LEU A 656 12.71 16.02 33.71
CA LEU A 656 12.17 15.41 34.92
C LEU A 656 13.05 15.69 36.14
N LYS A 657 14.37 15.53 35.97
CA LYS A 657 15.38 15.84 36.98
C LYS A 657 15.37 17.33 37.39
N LYS A 658 15.18 18.25 36.44
CA LYS A 658 15.01 19.69 36.72
C LYS A 658 13.68 20.03 37.41
N LEU A 659 12.66 19.21 37.24
CA LEU A 659 11.37 19.31 37.94
C LEU A 659 11.42 18.73 39.39
N GLN A 660 12.55 18.13 39.78
CA GLN A 660 12.80 17.54 41.10
C GLN A 660 13.90 18.26 41.91
N GLU A 661 14.47 19.36 41.38
CA GLU A 661 15.48 20.24 42.01
C GLU A 661 14.84 21.41 42.77
#